data_AF-A0A0U1M6E9-F1
#
_entry.id   AF-A0A0U1M6E9-F1
#
_cell.length_a   1.000
_cell.length_b   1.000
_cell.length_c   1.000
_cell.angle_alpha   90.00
_cell.angle_beta   90.00
_cell.angle_gamma   90.00
#
_symmetry.space_group_name_H-M   'P 1'
#
loop_
_entity.id
_entity.type
_entity.pdbx_description
1 polymer ?
#
loop_
_entity_poly.entity_id
_entity_poly.type
_entity_poly.pdbx_seq_one_letter_code
_entity_poly.pdbx_strand_id
1 'polypeptide(L)'
;MRLAMNGTDQVTLFEPAKDMIKPAVASGYDACAYKGNWSPDYTNITFGICAYFMRQQAGIRLPEDDWTGVTDREARKKLQNRLNQRAHRLRRKDNTRSRKALNQQTKPQYNSSQILGESLVDVQEGKDGFAICSSSPKNSEMLRRRIEAAAYKSYLEGAPKLEHLISLSRLNVHRAIKDNIIAIGMTPSWMIDDNSISIFNLQVPGFTEDSIPLSLRPTVIQRQIPHHPWLDFFPFPRMRDNLILAGDSFDDTQLCRDMTAFWDNKSVGTVLLVWGQPWDPENWEMINDTDYAFQGWMGLDKDSIGNLKWQTYEPKPWEETDVDIKVTHCGICGSDLHTLRSGWGATMYPCVVGHEIVGIAVRVGSEVKHIKVGDRVGVGAQSDSCRNRTGKCKDCTLGRENLCNKKGRCDTYNSVFLNGGKSYGGYADYNRTPGAFVVRIPDGLSSSAAAPMLCGGITTYAPLKNNGCGPNKSVAIIGVGGLGHFGILWAKALGAARVVGISRKESKRADVLKLGADDYIATEDEEDWALKHAGSFDLIVSTVSSPTMPLREYIGLLDSNGTLVQVGAPEDKLPDILAFDLIMKGRSLSGSLIGPPAQIEEMLQLAVEKNVQPWIQERPMSEANQAVMDMENGLARYRYTLVNEKHT
;
A
#
# COMPACT_ATOMS: atom_id res chain seq x y z
N MET A 1 -17.35 1.61 3.42
CA MET A 1 -18.50 2.51 3.20
C MET A 1 -19.71 1.94 3.95
N ARG A 2 -20.06 2.49 5.12
CA ARG A 2 -21.34 2.22 5.79
C ARG A 2 -22.23 3.41 5.46
N LEU A 3 -23.26 3.20 4.64
CA LEU A 3 -24.31 4.18 4.44
C LEU A 3 -25.29 4.05 5.61
N ALA A 4 -25.27 5.03 6.50
CA ALA A 4 -26.37 5.31 7.41
C ALA A 4 -26.52 6.83 7.47
N MET A 5 -27.53 7.34 6.77
CA MET A 5 -28.08 8.68 6.99
C MET A 5 -29.46 8.47 7.57
N ASN A 6 -29.71 9.03 8.76
CA ASN A 6 -31.04 9.40 9.21
C ASN A 6 -30.93 10.79 9.83
N GLY A 7 -31.77 11.70 9.35
CA GLY A 7 -31.90 13.06 9.84
C GLY A 7 -32.92 13.18 10.97
N THR A 8 -32.73 14.25 11.73
CA THR A 8 -33.62 14.96 12.66
C THR A 8 -33.87 14.39 14.07
N ASP A 9 -33.06 14.92 15.00
CA ASP A 9 -33.41 15.58 16.27
C ASP A 9 -34.51 15.00 17.18
N GLN A 10 -34.11 14.35 18.27
CA GLN A 10 -34.12 14.94 19.63
C GLN A 10 -33.45 14.00 20.65
N VAL A 11 -32.70 14.62 21.56
CA VAL A 11 -31.95 14.01 22.66
C VAL A 11 -32.88 13.74 23.84
N THR A 12 -32.82 12.55 24.44
CA THR A 12 -33.14 12.36 25.87
C THR A 12 -32.38 11.18 26.46
N LEU A 13 -31.72 11.45 27.58
CA LEU A 13 -30.88 10.55 28.37
C LEU A 13 -31.74 9.68 29.32
N PHE A 14 -31.41 8.40 29.49
CA PHE A 14 -31.77 7.63 30.68
C PHE A 14 -30.63 6.67 31.09
N GLU A 15 -30.28 6.73 32.37
CA GLU A 15 -29.27 5.92 33.09
C GLU A 15 -29.71 4.47 33.38
N PRO A 16 -28.78 3.55 33.73
CA PRO A 16 -29.04 2.13 33.87
C PRO A 16 -29.49 1.73 35.29
N ALA A 17 -30.50 0.86 35.38
CA ALA A 17 -30.85 0.18 36.63
C ALA A 17 -29.99 -1.09 36.83
N LYS A 18 -29.44 -1.21 38.05
CA LYS A 18 -28.68 -2.33 38.61
C LYS A 18 -29.60 -3.38 39.27
N ASP A 19 -29.01 -4.56 39.49
CA ASP A 19 -29.42 -5.70 40.35
C ASP A 19 -30.47 -6.66 39.75
N MET A 20 -30.39 -8.00 39.83
CA MET A 20 -29.80 -8.90 40.83
C MET A 20 -29.22 -10.20 40.23
N ILE A 21 -28.31 -10.79 41.00
CA ILE A 21 -27.57 -12.05 40.79
C ILE A 21 -28.24 -13.23 41.53
N LYS A 22 -28.04 -14.46 40.99
CA LYS A 22 -27.88 -15.81 41.64
C LYS A 22 -29.04 -16.85 41.62
N PRO A 23 -28.74 -18.17 41.80
CA PRO A 23 -29.04 -19.22 40.81
C PRO A 23 -29.77 -20.45 41.40
N ALA A 24 -30.04 -21.48 40.59
CA ALA A 24 -30.42 -22.81 41.11
C ALA A 24 -29.73 -23.95 40.35
N VAL A 25 -29.24 -24.90 41.13
CA VAL A 25 -28.46 -26.11 40.83
C VAL A 25 -29.35 -27.33 41.08
N ALA A 26 -29.22 -28.39 40.27
CA ALA A 26 -29.43 -29.83 40.63
C ALA A 26 -29.16 -30.69 39.35
N SER A 27 -28.06 -31.46 39.23
CA SER A 27 -27.86 -32.88 39.63
C SER A 27 -28.77 -33.89 38.91
N GLY A 28 -28.35 -35.01 38.31
CA GLY A 28 -27.07 -35.72 38.16
C GLY A 28 -27.30 -37.14 37.57
N TYR A 29 -26.20 -37.80 37.13
CA TYR A 29 -25.96 -39.27 36.96
C TYR A 29 -26.83 -40.06 35.93
N ASP A 30 -26.42 -41.14 35.24
CA ASP A 30 -25.28 -42.05 35.38
C ASP A 30 -25.03 -42.90 34.10
N ALA A 31 -23.88 -43.60 34.07
CA ALA A 31 -23.32 -44.41 32.97
C ALA A 31 -23.94 -45.81 32.77
N CYS A 32 -23.68 -46.44 31.61
CA CYS A 32 -23.54 -47.90 31.52
C CYS A 32 -22.68 -48.35 30.31
N ALA A 33 -21.81 -49.34 30.55
CA ALA A 33 -20.89 -49.94 29.59
C ALA A 33 -21.27 -51.42 29.37
N TYR A 34 -21.05 -51.99 28.18
CA TYR A 34 -20.88 -53.44 28.02
C TYR A 34 -20.04 -53.84 26.79
N LYS A 35 -19.32 -54.96 26.95
CA LYS A 35 -18.28 -55.57 26.08
C LYS A 35 -18.86 -56.62 25.11
N GLY A 36 -18.16 -56.90 24.00
CA GLY A 36 -18.37 -58.10 23.15
C GLY A 36 -17.35 -58.20 21.99
N ASN A 37 -16.88 -59.41 21.65
CA ASN A 37 -15.59 -59.72 20.99
C ASN A 37 -15.77 -60.80 19.86
N TRP A 38 -14.98 -60.73 18.76
CA TRP A 38 -14.57 -61.74 17.73
C TRP A 38 -15.44 -62.21 16.51
N SER A 39 -14.98 -61.81 15.29
CA SER A 39 -14.70 -62.47 13.94
C SER A 39 -15.43 -63.73 13.41
N PRO A 40 -15.19 -64.20 12.14
CA PRO A 40 -15.21 -63.58 10.78
C PRO A 40 -16.05 -64.41 9.74
N ASP A 41 -16.36 -63.87 8.54
CA ASP A 41 -16.33 -64.58 7.21
C ASP A 41 -17.16 -63.90 6.08
N TYR A 42 -16.49 -63.66 4.92
CA TYR A 42 -16.87 -63.66 3.47
C TYR A 42 -18.31 -63.29 3.00
N THR A 43 -18.65 -62.58 1.90
CA THR A 43 -18.01 -61.99 0.68
C THR A 43 -19.08 -61.18 -0.13
N ASN A 44 -18.63 -60.22 -0.98
CA ASN A 44 -19.20 -59.73 -2.28
C ASN A 44 -19.75 -58.29 -2.45
N ILE A 45 -18.85 -57.37 -2.86
CA ILE A 45 -18.90 -56.41 -4.00
C ILE A 45 -20.25 -55.76 -4.40
N THR A 46 -20.37 -54.43 -4.17
CA THR A 46 -20.87 -53.39 -5.12
C THR A 46 -20.60 -51.96 -4.60
N PHE A 47 -20.10 -51.10 -5.50
CA PHE A 47 -19.91 -49.66 -5.31
C PHE A 47 -21.24 -48.91 -5.18
N GLY A 48 -21.35 -47.99 -4.22
CA GLY A 48 -22.46 -47.05 -4.07
C GLY A 48 -21.99 -45.68 -3.58
N ILE A 49 -22.68 -44.65 -4.07
CA ILE A 49 -22.45 -43.21 -3.97
C ILE A 49 -22.87 -42.68 -2.58
N CYS A 50 -22.15 -41.71 -2.02
CA CYS A 50 -22.63 -40.86 -0.92
C CYS A 50 -22.31 -39.38 -1.21
N ALA A 51 -23.36 -38.62 -1.52
CA ALA A 51 -23.41 -37.16 -1.38
C ALA A 51 -23.95 -36.79 0.01
N TYR A 52 -23.68 -35.56 0.42
CA TYR A 52 -24.13 -34.88 1.65
C TYR A 52 -23.47 -35.26 2.99
N PHE A 53 -22.18 -34.91 3.11
CA PHE A 53 -21.67 -34.22 4.30
C PHE A 53 -20.60 -33.23 3.84
N MET A 54 -20.70 -31.97 4.26
CA MET A 54 -19.62 -30.99 4.03
C MET A 54 -18.34 -31.51 4.70
N ARG A 55 -17.35 -31.94 3.90
CA ARG A 55 -16.05 -32.48 4.38
C ARG A 55 -15.21 -31.49 5.23
N GLN A 56 -15.66 -30.25 5.41
CA GLN A 56 -15.05 -29.30 6.34
C GLN A 56 -15.51 -29.47 7.80
N GLN A 57 -16.56 -30.27 8.08
CA GLN A 57 -17.07 -30.53 9.44
C GLN A 57 -16.44 -31.74 10.15
N ALA A 58 -15.54 -32.49 9.50
CA ALA A 58 -14.88 -33.66 10.12
C ALA A 58 -13.95 -33.31 11.31
N GLY A 59 -13.83 -32.04 11.66
CA GLY A 59 -13.01 -31.52 12.77
C GLY A 59 -13.78 -30.93 13.95
N ILE A 60 -15.12 -30.87 13.91
CA ILE A 60 -15.92 -30.36 15.04
C ILE A 60 -15.95 -31.44 16.12
N ARG A 61 -15.36 -31.17 17.27
CA ARG A 61 -15.33 -32.12 18.41
C ARG A 61 -16.04 -31.59 19.65
N LEU A 62 -16.43 -30.31 19.68
CA LEU A 62 -17.07 -29.64 20.81
C LEU A 62 -18.14 -28.63 20.32
N PRO A 63 -19.22 -28.36 21.08
CA PRO A 63 -20.29 -27.43 20.70
C PRO A 63 -19.81 -26.00 20.40
N GLU A 64 -18.73 -25.54 21.05
CA GLU A 64 -18.13 -24.22 20.82
C GLU A 64 -17.32 -24.10 19.52
N ASP A 65 -17.11 -25.21 18.79
CA ASP A 65 -16.49 -25.25 17.47
C ASP A 65 -17.55 -25.23 16.34
N ASP A 66 -18.85 -25.14 16.69
CA ASP A 66 -19.96 -24.98 15.75
C ASP A 66 -20.16 -23.51 15.35
N TRP A 67 -19.89 -23.24 14.08
CA TRP A 67 -20.05 -21.95 13.40
C TRP A 67 -21.43 -21.71 12.78
N THR A 68 -22.36 -22.67 12.89
CA THR A 68 -23.70 -22.54 12.31
C THR A 68 -24.47 -21.42 13.03
N GLY A 69 -24.82 -20.34 12.31
CA GLY A 69 -25.58 -19.21 12.86
C GLY A 69 -24.76 -18.10 13.54
N VAL A 70 -23.43 -18.12 13.50
CA VAL A 70 -22.60 -16.99 13.98
C VAL A 70 -22.55 -15.92 12.89
N THR A 71 -23.10 -14.73 13.12
CA THR A 71 -23.19 -13.63 12.13
C THR A 71 -22.14 -12.52 12.31
N ASP A 72 -21.50 -12.46 13.47
CA ASP A 72 -20.48 -11.44 13.77
C ASP A 72 -19.11 -11.73 13.11
N ARG A 73 -18.59 -10.72 12.41
CA ARG A 73 -17.36 -10.81 11.60
C ARG A 73 -16.10 -11.06 12.45
N GLU A 74 -15.97 -10.36 13.58
CA GLU A 74 -14.80 -10.54 14.45
C GLU A 74 -14.81 -11.89 15.15
N ALA A 75 -15.99 -12.36 15.59
CA ALA A 75 -16.20 -13.66 16.19
C ALA A 75 -15.81 -14.78 15.21
N ARG A 76 -16.25 -14.70 13.95
CA ARG A 76 -15.86 -15.66 12.88
C ARG A 76 -14.34 -15.71 12.68
N LYS A 77 -13.69 -14.55 12.52
CA LYS A 77 -12.22 -14.47 12.30
C LYS A 77 -11.43 -15.03 13.50
N LYS A 78 -11.88 -14.74 14.72
CA LYS A 78 -11.28 -15.29 15.96
C LYS A 78 -11.44 -16.81 16.05
N LEU A 79 -12.61 -17.34 15.68
CA LEU A 79 -12.87 -18.78 15.70
C LEU A 79 -12.03 -19.53 14.66
N GLN A 80 -11.96 -19.01 13.43
CA GLN A 80 -11.16 -19.59 12.33
C GLN A 80 -9.67 -19.63 12.68
N ASN A 81 -9.13 -18.55 13.24
CA ASN A 81 -7.74 -18.49 13.69
C ASN A 81 -7.45 -19.50 14.80
N ARG A 82 -8.41 -19.71 15.72
CA ARG A 82 -8.30 -20.70 16.79
C ARG A 82 -8.27 -22.13 16.26
N LEU A 83 -9.15 -22.47 15.31
CA LEU A 83 -9.17 -23.78 14.65
C LEU A 83 -7.87 -24.04 13.87
N ASN A 84 -7.37 -23.04 13.14
CA ASN A 84 -6.10 -23.11 12.41
C ASN A 84 -4.92 -23.37 13.37
N GLN A 85 -4.86 -22.65 14.50
CA GLN A 85 -3.84 -22.85 15.53
C GLN A 85 -3.92 -24.24 16.19
N ARG A 86 -5.13 -24.75 16.45
CA ARG A 86 -5.35 -26.08 17.04
C ARG A 86 -4.94 -27.19 16.08
N ALA A 87 -5.33 -27.08 14.80
CA ALA A 87 -4.92 -27.98 13.75
C ALA A 87 -3.40 -27.96 13.52
N HIS A 88 -2.75 -26.80 13.65
CA HIS A 88 -1.29 -26.68 13.62
C HIS A 88 -0.61 -27.40 14.81
N ARG A 89 -1.16 -27.28 16.03
CA ARG A 89 -0.64 -27.99 17.23
C ARG A 89 -0.80 -29.51 17.12
N LEU A 90 -1.94 -29.99 16.62
CA LEU A 90 -2.19 -31.41 16.37
C LEU A 90 -1.21 -31.96 15.32
N ARG A 91 -0.99 -31.21 14.22
CA ARG A 91 -0.01 -31.57 13.18
C ARG A 91 1.44 -31.61 13.70
N ARG A 92 1.84 -30.72 14.62
CA ARG A 92 3.16 -30.83 15.29
C ARG A 92 3.27 -32.07 16.18
N LYS A 93 2.21 -32.44 16.91
CA LYS A 93 2.18 -33.68 17.70
C LYS A 93 2.27 -34.92 16.81
N ASP A 94 1.56 -34.94 15.68
CA ASP A 94 1.63 -36.05 14.70
C ASP A 94 2.97 -36.11 13.97
N ASN A 95 3.59 -34.98 13.60
CA ASN A 95 4.96 -34.98 13.06
C ASN A 95 6.01 -35.53 14.04
N THR A 96 5.76 -35.39 15.35
CA THR A 96 6.63 -35.96 16.39
C THR A 96 6.43 -37.47 16.55
N ARG A 97 5.19 -37.97 16.29
CA ARG A 97 4.87 -39.41 16.23
C ARG A 97 5.34 -40.06 14.92
N SER A 98 5.20 -39.40 13.77
CA SER A 98 5.62 -39.90 12.46
C SER A 98 7.13 -40.06 12.33
N ARG A 99 7.93 -39.24 13.03
CA ARG A 99 9.40 -39.43 13.12
C ARG A 99 9.80 -40.70 13.89
N LYS A 100 8.95 -41.22 14.79
CA LYS A 100 9.19 -42.48 15.51
C LYS A 100 8.65 -43.72 14.77
N ALA A 101 7.69 -43.55 13.87
CA ALA A 101 7.06 -44.65 13.13
C ALA A 101 7.75 -45.00 11.80
N LEU A 102 8.69 -44.17 11.31
CA LEU A 102 9.35 -44.33 10.01
C LEU A 102 10.49 -45.37 9.99
N ASN A 103 10.46 -46.37 10.88
CA ASN A 103 11.52 -47.39 10.98
C ASN A 103 11.03 -48.85 10.88
N GLN A 104 9.77 -49.10 10.51
CA GLN A 104 9.29 -50.45 10.22
C GLN A 104 8.36 -50.46 9.00
N GLN A 105 8.50 -51.53 8.22
CA GLN A 105 8.25 -51.66 6.79
C GLN A 105 6.78 -51.86 6.34
N THR A 106 6.63 -51.72 5.00
CA THR A 106 5.77 -52.44 4.01
C THR A 106 4.32 -52.00 3.70
N LYS A 107 4.09 -51.71 2.41
CA LYS A 107 2.82 -51.61 1.62
C LYS A 107 2.07 -52.98 1.61
N PRO A 108 0.75 -53.12 1.29
CA PRO A 108 0.00 -52.40 0.23
C PRO A 108 -1.54 -52.22 0.37
N GLN A 109 -2.09 -51.47 -0.61
CA GLN A 109 -3.36 -51.62 -1.35
C GLN A 109 -4.75 -51.41 -0.72
N TYR A 110 -5.52 -50.63 -1.49
CA TYR A 110 -6.92 -50.21 -1.38
C TYR A 110 -7.86 -51.23 -2.04
N ASN A 111 -9.06 -51.48 -1.49
CA ASN A 111 -10.33 -51.13 -2.16
C ASN A 111 -11.60 -51.46 -1.37
N SER A 112 -12.65 -50.81 -1.89
CA SER A 112 -13.96 -50.40 -1.40
C SER A 112 -15.10 -51.44 -1.37
N SER A 113 -16.10 -51.05 -0.57
CA SER A 113 -17.57 -51.10 -0.80
C SER A 113 -18.38 -52.35 -0.43
N GLN A 114 -19.31 -52.18 0.52
CA GLN A 114 -20.75 -52.32 0.25
C GLN A 114 -21.65 -51.64 1.29
N ILE A 115 -22.80 -51.18 0.79
CA ILE A 115 -23.82 -50.29 1.34
C ILE A 115 -25.17 -51.02 1.24
N LEU A 116 -26.11 -50.74 2.16
CA LEU A 116 -27.56 -50.62 1.92
C LEU A 116 -28.10 -49.72 3.05
N GLY A 117 -28.94 -48.70 2.85
CA GLY A 117 -29.52 -48.08 1.67
C GLY A 117 -30.39 -46.89 2.15
N GLU A 118 -30.72 -45.96 1.26
CA GLU A 118 -32.04 -45.31 1.19
C GLU A 118 -32.09 -44.27 0.06
N SER A 119 -33.25 -44.24 -0.58
CA SER A 119 -33.65 -43.58 -1.83
C SER A 119 -33.51 -42.06 -1.83
N LEU A 120 -32.72 -41.51 -2.77
CA LEU A 120 -32.81 -40.12 -3.23
C LEU A 120 -32.78 -40.06 -4.76
N VAL A 121 -33.62 -39.16 -5.29
CA VAL A 121 -33.93 -38.92 -6.70
C VAL A 121 -32.66 -38.70 -7.54
N ASP A 122 -32.60 -39.40 -8.68
CA ASP A 122 -31.46 -39.45 -9.61
C ASP A 122 -31.34 -38.12 -10.39
N VAL A 123 -30.22 -37.40 -10.24
CA VAL A 123 -29.88 -36.22 -11.05
C VAL A 123 -28.76 -36.63 -12.00
N GLN A 124 -29.04 -36.66 -13.31
CA GLN A 124 -28.02 -36.93 -14.31
C GLN A 124 -26.99 -35.79 -14.38
N GLU A 125 -25.73 -36.07 -14.05
CA GLU A 125 -24.60 -35.18 -14.33
C GLU A 125 -24.37 -35.12 -15.86
N GLY A 126 -24.71 -34.00 -16.48
CA GLY A 126 -24.39 -33.70 -17.88
C GLY A 126 -22.88 -33.60 -18.12
N LYS A 127 -22.44 -34.05 -19.31
CA LYS A 127 -21.03 -34.12 -19.75
C LYS A 127 -20.38 -32.77 -20.10
N ASP A 128 -21.07 -31.65 -19.92
CA ASP A 128 -20.59 -30.33 -20.32
C ASP A 128 -20.16 -29.51 -19.09
N GLY A 129 -18.92 -29.00 -19.12
CA GLY A 129 -18.36 -28.20 -18.03
C GLY A 129 -19.18 -26.93 -17.75
N PHE A 130 -19.23 -26.51 -16.48
CA PHE A 130 -19.91 -25.28 -16.07
C PHE A 130 -19.07 -24.06 -16.48
N ALA A 131 -19.39 -23.45 -17.62
CA ALA A 131 -18.82 -22.18 -18.05
C ALA A 131 -19.76 -21.04 -17.67
N ILE A 132 -19.28 -20.14 -16.82
CA ILE A 132 -20.04 -19.00 -16.32
C ILE A 132 -19.96 -17.77 -17.25
N CYS A 133 -18.85 -17.64 -17.96
CA CYS A 133 -18.53 -16.48 -18.77
C CYS A 133 -18.15 -16.93 -20.17
N SER A 134 -18.64 -16.24 -21.20
CA SER A 134 -18.24 -16.42 -22.60
C SER A 134 -16.72 -16.28 -22.81
N SER A 135 -16.03 -15.53 -21.93
CA SER A 135 -14.57 -15.36 -21.92
C SER A 135 -13.79 -16.52 -21.28
N SER A 136 -14.47 -17.57 -20.79
CA SER A 136 -13.81 -18.72 -20.16
C SER A 136 -13.03 -19.55 -21.18
N PRO A 137 -11.75 -19.91 -20.91
CA PRO A 137 -10.99 -20.81 -21.77
C PRO A 137 -11.70 -22.16 -21.95
N LYS A 138 -11.62 -22.75 -23.15
CA LYS A 138 -12.21 -24.08 -23.43
C LYS A 138 -11.72 -25.20 -22.51
N ASN A 139 -10.59 -25.01 -21.83
CA ASN A 139 -9.99 -25.94 -20.87
C ASN A 139 -10.18 -25.53 -19.39
N SER A 140 -11.11 -24.62 -19.10
CA SER A 140 -11.35 -24.05 -17.75
C SER A 140 -11.58 -25.12 -16.70
N GLU A 141 -12.33 -26.18 -17.00
CA GLU A 141 -12.56 -27.29 -16.06
C GLU A 141 -11.28 -28.07 -15.73
N MET A 142 -10.39 -28.29 -16.70
CA MET A 142 -9.08 -28.90 -16.45
C MET A 142 -8.22 -27.98 -15.57
N LEU A 143 -8.28 -26.67 -15.82
CA LEU A 143 -7.53 -25.68 -15.08
C LEU A 143 -8.02 -25.58 -13.62
N ARG A 144 -9.34 -25.60 -13.40
CA ARG A 144 -9.97 -25.65 -12.08
C ARG A 144 -9.45 -26.84 -11.28
N ARG A 145 -9.50 -28.05 -11.87
CA ARG A 145 -9.01 -29.28 -11.23
C ARG A 145 -7.53 -29.21 -10.88
N ARG A 146 -6.71 -28.59 -11.75
CA ARG A 146 -5.27 -28.39 -11.49
C ARG A 146 -5.03 -27.43 -10.34
N ILE A 147 -5.75 -26.31 -10.29
CA ILE A 147 -5.65 -25.31 -9.21
C ILE A 147 -6.09 -25.92 -7.89
N GLU A 148 -7.22 -26.63 -7.86
CA GLU A 148 -7.71 -27.33 -6.67
C GLU A 148 -6.70 -28.38 -6.18
N ALA A 149 -6.16 -29.19 -7.08
CA ALA A 149 -5.15 -30.19 -6.73
C ALA A 149 -3.86 -29.56 -6.20
N ALA A 150 -3.38 -28.48 -6.82
CA ALA A 150 -2.18 -27.75 -6.39
C ALA A 150 -2.38 -27.10 -5.01
N ALA A 151 -3.50 -26.41 -4.81
CA ALA A 151 -3.87 -25.82 -3.53
C ALA A 151 -4.00 -26.88 -2.43
N TYR A 152 -4.66 -27.99 -2.73
CA TYR A 152 -4.85 -29.10 -1.79
C TYR A 152 -3.51 -29.76 -1.44
N LYS A 153 -2.62 -29.97 -2.40
CA LYS A 153 -1.27 -30.47 -2.18
C LYS A 153 -0.48 -29.55 -1.23
N SER A 154 -0.44 -28.25 -1.51
CA SER A 154 0.24 -27.28 -0.65
C SER A 154 -0.35 -27.22 0.76
N TYR A 155 -1.66 -27.39 0.90
CA TYR A 155 -2.31 -27.51 2.20
C TYR A 155 -1.87 -28.76 2.97
N LEU A 156 -1.83 -29.93 2.31
CA LEU A 156 -1.39 -31.19 2.92
C LEU A 156 0.08 -31.15 3.33
N GLU A 157 0.92 -30.48 2.54
CA GLU A 157 2.35 -30.28 2.83
C GLU A 157 2.61 -29.25 3.94
N GLY A 158 1.57 -28.57 4.45
CA GLY A 158 1.70 -27.55 5.48
C GLY A 158 2.34 -26.25 5.00
N ALA A 159 2.35 -26.01 3.69
CA ALA A 159 2.93 -24.84 3.05
C ALA A 159 1.92 -24.18 2.10
N PRO A 160 0.77 -23.67 2.62
CA PRO A 160 -0.18 -22.93 1.80
C PRO A 160 0.48 -21.68 1.24
N LYS A 161 0.23 -21.39 -0.04
CA LYS A 161 0.82 -20.24 -0.72
C LYS A 161 -0.21 -19.15 -0.94
N LEU A 162 0.19 -17.89 -0.74
CA LEU A 162 -0.67 -16.73 -0.96
C LEU A 162 -1.17 -16.65 -2.41
N GLU A 163 -0.36 -17.10 -3.37
CA GLU A 163 -0.72 -17.15 -4.80
C GLU A 163 -1.97 -18.00 -5.10
N HIS A 164 -2.30 -18.97 -4.25
CA HIS A 164 -3.51 -19.77 -4.40
C HIS A 164 -4.78 -19.06 -3.93
N LEU A 165 -4.65 -18.05 -3.06
CA LEU A 165 -5.79 -17.46 -2.36
C LEU A 165 -6.75 -16.80 -3.34
N ILE A 166 -6.24 -15.97 -4.26
CA ILE A 166 -7.07 -15.25 -5.25
C ILE A 166 -7.82 -16.23 -6.14
N SER A 167 -7.13 -17.24 -6.68
CA SER A 167 -7.75 -18.25 -7.55
C SER A 167 -8.78 -19.09 -6.79
N LEU A 168 -8.50 -19.48 -5.54
CA LEU A 168 -9.45 -20.24 -4.71
C LEU A 168 -10.69 -19.42 -4.35
N SER A 169 -10.53 -18.13 -4.05
CA SER A 169 -11.64 -17.23 -3.77
C SER A 169 -12.56 -17.09 -4.98
N ARG A 170 -12.01 -16.92 -6.18
CA ARG A 170 -12.81 -16.89 -7.42
C ARG A 170 -13.49 -18.23 -7.71
N LEU A 171 -12.83 -19.36 -7.44
CA LEU A 171 -13.47 -20.69 -7.52
C LEU A 171 -14.60 -20.85 -6.51
N ASN A 172 -14.47 -20.28 -5.33
CA ASN A 172 -15.52 -20.27 -4.31
C ASN A 172 -16.75 -19.46 -4.77
N VAL A 173 -16.54 -18.28 -5.37
CA VAL A 173 -17.62 -17.48 -5.97
C VAL A 173 -18.28 -18.24 -7.14
N HIS A 174 -17.47 -18.83 -8.01
CA HIS A 174 -17.94 -19.65 -9.13
C HIS A 174 -18.85 -20.81 -8.67
N ARG A 175 -18.50 -21.49 -7.58
CA ARG A 175 -19.35 -22.49 -6.94
C ARG A 175 -20.65 -21.87 -6.39
N ALA A 176 -20.56 -20.76 -5.67
CA ALA A 176 -21.71 -20.09 -5.06
C ALA A 176 -22.77 -19.70 -6.11
N ILE A 177 -22.33 -19.23 -7.26
CA ILE A 177 -23.23 -18.90 -8.38
C ILE A 177 -23.96 -20.14 -8.87
N LYS A 178 -23.24 -21.24 -9.11
CA LYS A 178 -23.85 -22.50 -9.54
C LYS A 178 -24.94 -22.94 -8.56
N ASP A 179 -24.64 -22.90 -7.27
CA ASP A 179 -25.56 -23.31 -6.21
C ASP A 179 -26.81 -22.41 -6.17
N ASN A 180 -26.67 -21.08 -6.35
CA ASN A 180 -27.80 -20.15 -6.41
C ASN A 180 -28.67 -20.31 -7.67
N ILE A 181 -28.05 -20.54 -8.83
CA ILE A 181 -28.78 -20.80 -10.09
C ILE A 181 -29.62 -22.08 -9.98
N ILE A 182 -29.06 -23.14 -9.39
CA ILE A 182 -29.80 -24.38 -9.12
C ILE A 182 -30.95 -24.12 -8.13
N ALA A 183 -30.72 -23.33 -7.07
CA ALA A 183 -31.75 -22.99 -6.09
C ALA A 183 -32.91 -22.15 -6.67
N ILE A 184 -32.67 -21.40 -7.75
CA ILE A 184 -33.69 -20.68 -8.52
C ILE A 184 -34.52 -21.63 -9.40
N GLY A 185 -34.00 -22.84 -9.67
CA GLY A 185 -34.63 -23.82 -10.57
C GLY A 185 -34.12 -23.71 -12.02
N MET A 186 -33.00 -23.04 -12.24
CA MET A 186 -32.34 -22.96 -13.55
C MET A 186 -31.23 -24.00 -13.68
N THR A 187 -30.78 -24.25 -14.92
CA THR A 187 -29.65 -25.12 -15.19
C THR A 187 -28.44 -24.31 -15.68
N PRO A 188 -27.21 -24.81 -15.49
CA PRO A 188 -25.99 -24.19 -16.00
C PRO A 188 -26.01 -23.68 -17.45
N SER A 189 -26.75 -24.35 -18.33
CA SER A 189 -26.80 -24.01 -19.75
C SER A 189 -27.42 -22.64 -20.02
N TRP A 190 -28.25 -22.13 -19.10
CA TRP A 190 -28.87 -20.79 -19.17
C TRP A 190 -27.86 -19.66 -19.00
N MET A 191 -26.62 -19.99 -18.61
CA MET A 191 -25.55 -19.04 -18.34
C MET A 191 -24.59 -18.91 -19.52
N ILE A 192 -24.69 -19.80 -20.51
CA ILE A 192 -23.71 -19.96 -21.60
C ILE A 192 -24.15 -19.23 -22.86
N ASP A 193 -25.45 -19.23 -23.16
CA ASP A 193 -26.00 -18.56 -24.34
C ASP A 193 -26.33 -17.11 -24.02
N ASP A 194 -25.58 -16.18 -24.61
CA ASP A 194 -25.75 -14.72 -24.45
C ASP A 194 -27.18 -14.24 -24.80
N ASN A 195 -27.97 -15.03 -25.53
CA ASN A 195 -29.37 -14.70 -25.88
C ASN A 195 -30.39 -15.27 -24.87
N SER A 196 -29.94 -15.90 -23.79
CA SER A 196 -30.83 -16.44 -22.76
C SER A 196 -31.58 -15.32 -22.06
N ILE A 197 -32.87 -15.56 -21.80
CA ILE A 197 -33.73 -14.66 -21.03
C ILE A 197 -34.06 -15.32 -19.69
N SER A 198 -34.02 -14.56 -18.59
CA SER A 198 -34.37 -15.02 -17.25
C SER A 198 -35.71 -15.79 -17.22
N ILE A 199 -35.75 -16.88 -16.44
CA ILE A 199 -36.97 -17.66 -16.19
C ILE A 199 -38.10 -16.80 -15.59
N PHE A 200 -37.74 -15.70 -14.92
CA PHE A 200 -38.70 -14.77 -14.33
C PHE A 200 -39.44 -13.91 -15.35
N ASN A 201 -38.96 -13.89 -16.61
CA ASN A 201 -39.64 -13.27 -17.74
C ASN A 201 -40.29 -14.30 -18.69
N LEU A 202 -40.19 -15.60 -18.38
CA LEU A 202 -40.75 -16.68 -19.19
C LEU A 202 -42.00 -17.26 -18.54
N GLN A 203 -43.03 -17.57 -19.34
CA GLN A 203 -44.16 -18.34 -18.87
C GLN A 203 -43.78 -19.82 -18.84
N VAL A 204 -43.27 -20.30 -17.71
CA VAL A 204 -42.92 -21.72 -17.52
C VAL A 204 -44.07 -22.44 -16.80
N PRO A 205 -44.78 -23.37 -17.47
CA PRO A 205 -45.86 -24.12 -16.85
C PRO A 205 -45.36 -24.96 -15.65
N GLY A 206 -45.99 -24.80 -14.48
CA GLY A 206 -45.65 -25.56 -13.27
C GLY A 206 -44.49 -25.00 -12.44
N PHE A 207 -43.90 -23.87 -12.83
CA PHE A 207 -42.91 -23.18 -12.01
C PHE A 207 -43.59 -22.53 -10.79
N THR A 208 -43.09 -22.82 -9.59
CA THR A 208 -43.51 -22.16 -8.35
C THR A 208 -42.33 -21.50 -7.64
N GLU A 209 -42.48 -20.21 -7.36
CA GLU A 209 -41.50 -19.39 -6.62
C GLU A 209 -41.41 -19.80 -5.13
N ASP A 210 -42.35 -20.60 -4.63
CA ASP A 210 -42.37 -21.02 -3.22
C ASP A 210 -41.14 -21.83 -2.85
N SER A 211 -40.57 -22.56 -3.83
CA SER A 211 -39.36 -23.36 -3.68
C SER A 211 -38.06 -22.55 -3.69
N ILE A 212 -38.12 -21.27 -4.07
CA ILE A 212 -36.94 -20.41 -4.21
C ILE A 212 -36.64 -19.72 -2.86
N PRO A 213 -35.37 -19.72 -2.39
CA PRO A 213 -34.96 -18.96 -1.21
C PRO A 213 -35.39 -17.48 -1.30
N LEU A 214 -35.89 -16.93 -0.18
CA LEU A 214 -36.48 -15.58 -0.15
C LEU A 214 -35.60 -14.48 -0.76
N SER A 215 -34.29 -14.54 -0.54
CA SER A 215 -33.28 -13.62 -1.06
C SER A 215 -33.07 -13.70 -2.58
N LEU A 216 -33.40 -14.84 -3.20
CA LEU A 216 -33.27 -15.08 -4.64
C LEU A 216 -34.58 -14.93 -5.40
N ARG A 217 -35.72 -14.84 -4.71
CA ARG A 217 -37.02 -14.61 -5.35
C ARG A 217 -37.00 -13.33 -6.20
N PRO A 218 -37.70 -13.31 -7.34
CA PRO A 218 -37.62 -12.19 -8.26
C PRO A 218 -38.27 -10.92 -7.69
N THR A 219 -37.64 -9.79 -7.95
CA THR A 219 -38.23 -8.47 -7.69
C THR A 219 -39.29 -8.11 -8.74
N VAL A 220 -39.95 -6.96 -8.56
CA VAL A 220 -40.86 -6.43 -9.58
C VAL A 220 -40.11 -6.08 -10.86
N ILE A 221 -38.90 -5.51 -10.74
CA ILE A 221 -38.07 -5.12 -11.89
C ILE A 221 -37.63 -6.35 -12.69
N GLN A 222 -37.15 -7.40 -12.02
CA GLN A 222 -36.77 -8.66 -12.67
C GLN A 222 -37.92 -9.28 -13.48
N ARG A 223 -39.17 -9.20 -13.00
CA ARG A 223 -40.34 -9.71 -13.74
C ARG A 223 -40.70 -8.87 -14.97
N GLN A 224 -40.46 -7.56 -14.92
CA GLN A 224 -40.91 -6.61 -15.94
C GLN A 224 -39.90 -6.39 -17.06
N ILE A 225 -38.60 -6.44 -16.75
CA ILE A 225 -37.53 -6.13 -17.69
C ILE A 225 -36.84 -7.42 -18.11
N PRO A 226 -36.90 -7.82 -19.40
CA PRO A 226 -36.12 -8.95 -19.90
C PRO A 226 -34.62 -8.70 -19.69
N HIS A 227 -33.93 -9.68 -19.11
CA HIS A 227 -32.50 -9.61 -18.82
C HIS A 227 -31.88 -11.01 -18.85
N HIS A 228 -30.54 -11.07 -18.89
CA HIS A 228 -29.81 -12.32 -18.89
C HIS A 228 -29.87 -13.02 -17.51
N PRO A 229 -30.09 -14.35 -17.43
CA PRO A 229 -30.20 -15.11 -16.18
C PRO A 229 -28.99 -14.98 -15.25
N TRP A 230 -27.82 -14.61 -15.78
CA TRP A 230 -26.62 -14.33 -14.98
C TRP A 230 -26.79 -13.22 -13.95
N LEU A 231 -27.75 -12.31 -14.08
CA LEU A 231 -27.97 -11.32 -13.04
C LEU A 231 -28.79 -11.85 -11.86
N ASP A 232 -29.42 -13.02 -11.99
CA ASP A 232 -30.37 -13.53 -11.00
C ASP A 232 -29.74 -14.21 -9.79
N PHE A 233 -28.50 -14.70 -9.90
CA PHE A 233 -27.85 -15.46 -8.84
C PHE A 233 -27.51 -14.61 -7.60
N PHE A 234 -27.46 -13.29 -7.71
CA PHE A 234 -27.10 -12.44 -6.58
C PHE A 234 -28.21 -12.51 -5.51
N PRO A 235 -27.90 -12.84 -4.26
CA PRO A 235 -28.89 -12.87 -3.17
C PRO A 235 -29.29 -11.46 -2.69
N PHE A 236 -28.98 -10.43 -3.46
CA PHE A 236 -29.16 -9.03 -3.11
C PHE A 236 -30.20 -8.38 -4.05
N PRO A 237 -31.49 -8.32 -3.66
CA PRO A 237 -32.56 -7.82 -4.52
C PRO A 237 -32.26 -6.44 -5.14
N ARG A 238 -31.81 -5.49 -4.31
CA ARG A 238 -31.46 -4.13 -4.78
C ARG A 238 -30.29 -4.11 -5.77
N MET A 239 -29.32 -5.01 -5.61
CA MET A 239 -28.17 -5.07 -6.52
C MET A 239 -28.62 -5.56 -7.90
N ARG A 240 -29.46 -6.60 -7.95
CA ARG A 240 -30.03 -7.11 -9.19
C ARG A 240 -30.83 -6.04 -9.92
N ASP A 241 -31.70 -5.34 -9.19
CA ASP A 241 -32.50 -4.23 -9.73
C ASP A 241 -31.60 -3.14 -10.35
N ASN A 242 -30.55 -2.74 -9.64
CA ASN A 242 -29.60 -1.74 -10.15
C ASN A 242 -28.86 -2.20 -11.40
N LEU A 243 -28.41 -3.47 -11.44
CA LEU A 243 -27.70 -4.03 -12.59
C LEU A 243 -28.63 -4.14 -13.80
N ILE A 244 -29.88 -4.57 -13.61
CA ILE A 244 -30.86 -4.67 -14.69
C ILE A 244 -31.22 -3.29 -15.23
N LEU A 245 -31.43 -2.30 -14.34
CA LEU A 245 -31.71 -0.92 -14.74
C LEU A 245 -30.53 -0.24 -15.45
N ALA A 246 -29.29 -0.64 -15.13
CA ALA A 246 -28.10 -0.13 -15.79
C ALA A 246 -28.05 -0.57 -17.27
N GLY A 247 -28.59 -1.75 -17.62
CA GLY A 247 -28.59 -2.25 -19.00
C GLY A 247 -27.19 -2.18 -19.63
N ASP A 248 -27.10 -1.64 -20.84
CA ASP A 248 -25.84 -1.50 -21.59
C ASP A 248 -24.85 -0.45 -21.04
N SER A 249 -25.19 0.23 -19.93
CA SER A 249 -24.31 1.25 -19.33
C SER A 249 -23.12 0.66 -18.54
N PHE A 250 -23.06 -0.67 -18.38
CA PHE A 250 -21.92 -1.37 -17.82
C PHE A 250 -21.55 -2.62 -18.63
N ASP A 251 -20.28 -3.02 -18.57
CA ASP A 251 -19.77 -4.22 -19.21
C ASP A 251 -19.96 -5.42 -18.26
N ASP A 252 -21.02 -6.19 -18.48
CA ASP A 252 -21.38 -7.37 -17.70
C ASP A 252 -20.37 -8.52 -17.87
N THR A 253 -19.72 -8.61 -19.02
CA THR A 253 -18.66 -9.58 -19.33
C THR A 253 -17.41 -9.27 -18.50
N GLN A 254 -17.06 -7.99 -18.36
CA GLN A 254 -15.97 -7.54 -17.50
C GLN A 254 -16.29 -7.80 -16.01
N LEU A 255 -17.51 -7.49 -15.56
CA LEU A 255 -17.95 -7.81 -14.20
C LEU A 255 -17.87 -9.32 -13.91
N CYS A 256 -18.35 -10.14 -14.84
CA CYS A 256 -18.30 -11.60 -14.75
C CYS A 256 -16.85 -12.11 -14.64
N ARG A 257 -15.95 -11.56 -15.46
CA ARG A 257 -14.51 -11.86 -15.43
C ARG A 257 -13.88 -11.48 -14.09
N ASP A 258 -14.15 -10.29 -13.58
CA ASP A 258 -13.57 -9.82 -12.31
C ASP A 258 -13.99 -10.72 -11.13
N MET A 259 -15.24 -11.19 -11.14
CA MET A 259 -15.77 -12.08 -10.10
C MET A 259 -15.25 -13.52 -10.19
N THR A 260 -15.09 -14.06 -11.41
CA THR A 260 -14.96 -15.52 -11.58
C THR A 260 -13.73 -16.00 -12.34
N ALA A 261 -12.94 -15.12 -12.98
CA ALA A 261 -11.78 -15.51 -13.78
C ALA A 261 -10.60 -15.99 -12.91
N PHE A 262 -10.68 -17.22 -12.41
CA PHE A 262 -9.61 -17.89 -11.69
C PHE A 262 -8.37 -18.17 -12.56
N TRP A 263 -8.52 -18.05 -13.88
CA TRP A 263 -7.48 -18.21 -14.89
C TRP A 263 -6.71 -16.92 -15.21
N ASP A 264 -7.10 -15.79 -14.63
CA ASP A 264 -6.52 -14.47 -14.92
C ASP A 264 -6.16 -13.72 -13.64
N ASN A 265 -4.87 -13.46 -13.40
CA ASN A 265 -4.40 -12.75 -12.20
C ASN A 265 -4.28 -11.23 -12.38
N LYS A 266 -4.84 -10.65 -13.45
CA LYS A 266 -4.72 -9.21 -13.72
C LYS A 266 -5.49 -8.30 -12.76
N SER A 267 -6.59 -8.78 -12.19
CA SER A 267 -7.38 -8.04 -11.19
C SER A 267 -7.00 -8.53 -9.79
N VAL A 268 -6.18 -7.75 -9.08
CA VAL A 268 -5.61 -8.10 -7.76
C VAL A 268 -6.19 -7.26 -6.62
N GLY A 269 -7.14 -6.35 -6.87
CA GLY A 269 -7.52 -5.33 -5.89
C GLY A 269 -8.68 -5.69 -4.96
N THR A 270 -9.67 -6.43 -5.46
CA THR A 270 -10.93 -6.74 -4.77
C THR A 270 -11.41 -8.14 -5.14
N VAL A 271 -11.75 -8.93 -4.13
CA VAL A 271 -12.15 -10.33 -4.25
C VAL A 271 -13.43 -10.54 -3.46
N LEU A 272 -14.38 -11.27 -4.05
CA LEU A 272 -15.56 -11.75 -3.33
C LEU A 272 -15.27 -13.09 -2.67
N LEU A 273 -15.76 -13.27 -1.45
CA LEU A 273 -15.80 -14.54 -0.75
C LEU A 273 -17.24 -14.86 -0.37
N VAL A 274 -17.60 -16.13 -0.55
CA VAL A 274 -18.90 -16.66 -0.16
C VAL A 274 -18.69 -17.76 0.87
N TRP A 275 -19.07 -17.44 2.10
CA TRP A 275 -19.11 -18.34 3.24
C TRP A 275 -20.41 -19.15 3.22
N GLY A 276 -20.47 -20.29 3.89
CA GLY A 276 -21.75 -20.98 4.14
C GLY A 276 -22.67 -21.18 2.92
N GLN A 277 -23.97 -20.88 3.09
CA GLN A 277 -24.99 -21.02 2.06
C GLN A 277 -25.02 -19.77 1.15
N PRO A 278 -24.91 -19.93 -0.18
CA PRO A 278 -24.70 -18.80 -1.09
C PRO A 278 -25.96 -17.96 -1.36
N TRP A 279 -27.16 -18.46 -1.04
CA TRP A 279 -28.38 -17.65 -1.12
C TRP A 279 -28.58 -16.80 0.13
N ASP A 280 -27.79 -16.94 1.18
CA ASP A 280 -27.84 -16.04 2.33
C ASP A 280 -26.97 -14.80 2.07
N PRO A 281 -27.52 -13.57 2.09
CA PRO A 281 -26.74 -12.35 1.88
C PRO A 281 -25.60 -12.14 2.88
N GLU A 282 -25.74 -12.61 4.13
CA GLU A 282 -24.74 -12.41 5.20
C GLU A 282 -23.47 -13.24 5.00
N ASN A 283 -23.51 -14.15 4.04
CA ASN A 283 -22.44 -15.05 3.70
C ASN A 283 -21.52 -14.50 2.62
N TRP A 284 -21.86 -13.38 1.97
CA TRP A 284 -21.01 -12.76 0.96
C TRP A 284 -20.18 -11.62 1.56
N GLU A 285 -18.87 -11.68 1.38
CA GLU A 285 -17.91 -10.68 1.85
C GLU A 285 -17.04 -10.18 0.70
N MET A 286 -16.86 -8.86 0.62
CA MET A 286 -15.86 -8.23 -0.23
C MET A 286 -14.56 -8.08 0.55
N ILE A 287 -13.48 -8.64 0.03
CA ILE A 287 -12.12 -8.47 0.55
C ILE A 287 -11.33 -7.60 -0.43
N ASN A 288 -10.84 -6.46 0.04
CA ASN A 288 -9.85 -5.68 -0.71
C ASN A 288 -8.46 -6.17 -0.35
N ASP A 289 -7.60 -6.41 -1.35
CA ASP A 289 -6.24 -6.93 -1.17
C ASP A 289 -5.26 -5.91 -0.53
N THR A 290 -5.71 -4.66 -0.34
CA THR A 290 -5.00 -3.72 0.52
C THR A 290 -5.61 -3.78 1.93
N ASP A 291 -5.20 -4.78 2.70
CA ASP A 291 -5.57 -4.99 4.11
C ASP A 291 -5.05 -3.87 5.05
N TYR A 292 -4.58 -2.74 4.51
CA TYR A 292 -4.06 -1.61 5.26
C TYR A 292 -4.77 -0.29 4.94
N ALA A 293 -5.00 0.49 5.98
CA ALA A 293 -5.57 1.83 5.88
C ALA A 293 -4.47 2.87 5.73
N PHE A 294 -4.73 3.90 4.91
CA PHE A 294 -3.88 5.06 4.81
C PHE A 294 -4.17 5.98 5.99
N GLN A 295 -3.27 5.99 6.97
CA GLN A 295 -3.37 6.81 8.17
C GLN A 295 -2.08 7.58 8.38
N GLY A 296 -2.17 8.80 8.89
CA GLY A 296 -1.00 9.63 9.13
C GLY A 296 -1.30 10.86 9.97
N TRP A 297 -0.22 11.57 10.32
CA TRP A 297 -0.26 12.84 11.01
C TRP A 297 -0.68 13.95 10.05
N MET A 298 -1.88 14.46 10.28
CA MET A 298 -2.56 15.38 9.40
C MET A 298 -2.56 16.80 9.99
N GLY A 299 -2.08 17.75 9.20
CA GLY A 299 -2.34 19.18 9.43
C GLY A 299 -3.75 19.52 8.95
N LEU A 300 -4.48 20.28 9.77
CA LEU A 300 -5.88 20.65 9.50
C LEU A 300 -6.04 22.13 9.15
N ASP A 301 -5.07 22.95 9.52
CA ASP A 301 -5.02 24.38 9.27
C ASP A 301 -3.56 24.90 9.36
N LYS A 302 -3.37 26.21 9.20
CA LYS A 302 -2.06 26.87 9.24
C LYS A 302 -1.36 26.83 10.60
N ASP A 303 -2.07 26.48 11.67
CA ASP A 303 -1.56 26.43 13.04
C ASP A 303 -1.24 24.98 13.45
N SER A 304 -0.99 24.11 12.46
CA SER A 304 -0.79 22.66 12.64
C SER A 304 0.58 22.27 13.21
N ILE A 305 1.55 23.18 13.26
CA ILE A 305 2.86 22.91 13.86
C ILE A 305 2.67 22.58 15.35
N GLY A 306 3.13 21.38 15.76
CA GLY A 306 2.92 20.87 17.12
C GLY A 306 1.51 20.34 17.40
N ASN A 307 0.57 20.41 16.45
CA ASN A 307 -0.84 20.04 16.62
C ASN A 307 -1.39 19.13 15.52
N LEU A 308 -0.53 18.40 14.79
CA LEU A 308 -0.92 17.38 13.83
C LEU A 308 -1.82 16.33 14.49
N LYS A 309 -2.82 15.84 13.76
CA LYS A 309 -3.79 14.84 14.23
C LYS A 309 -3.63 13.54 13.45
N TRP A 310 -3.50 12.42 14.14
CA TRP A 310 -3.49 11.11 13.50
C TRP A 310 -4.88 10.78 12.94
N GLN A 311 -5.03 10.72 11.62
CA GLN A 311 -6.31 10.49 10.95
C GLN A 311 -6.15 9.55 9.74
N THR A 312 -7.25 8.93 9.35
CA THR A 312 -7.35 8.20 8.08
C THR A 312 -7.57 9.18 6.93
N TYR A 313 -6.93 8.93 5.79
CA TYR A 313 -7.15 9.67 4.55
C TYR A 313 -7.34 8.74 3.36
N GLU A 314 -7.93 9.27 2.30
CA GLU A 314 -8.08 8.55 1.03
C GLU A 314 -6.89 8.90 0.13
N PRO A 315 -6.03 7.93 -0.27
CA PRO A 315 -4.97 8.21 -1.24
C PRO A 315 -5.58 8.49 -2.62
N LYS A 316 -4.75 8.90 -3.59
CA LYS A 316 -5.20 8.96 -4.98
C LYS A 316 -5.79 7.62 -5.46
N PRO A 317 -6.75 7.64 -6.40
CA PRO A 317 -7.22 6.43 -7.06
C PRO A 317 -6.05 5.61 -7.61
N TRP A 318 -6.11 4.29 -7.48
CA TRP A 318 -5.05 3.40 -7.94
C TRP A 318 -4.93 3.44 -9.48
N GLU A 319 -3.70 3.53 -9.98
CA GLU A 319 -3.35 3.31 -11.38
C GLU A 319 -2.30 2.21 -11.47
N GLU A 320 -2.26 1.49 -12.60
CA GLU A 320 -1.28 0.40 -12.80
C GLU A 320 0.18 0.87 -12.91
N THR A 321 0.40 2.18 -12.86
CA THR A 321 1.72 2.82 -12.74
C THR A 321 2.12 3.11 -11.29
N ASP A 322 1.26 2.87 -10.30
CA ASP A 322 1.47 3.23 -8.91
C ASP A 322 2.23 2.15 -8.11
N VAL A 323 2.79 2.58 -6.99
CA VAL A 323 3.33 1.74 -5.92
C VAL A 323 2.75 2.21 -4.60
N ASP A 324 2.22 1.27 -3.80
CA ASP A 324 1.96 1.51 -2.38
C ASP A 324 3.18 1.10 -1.57
N ILE A 325 3.59 2.00 -0.68
CA ILE A 325 4.78 1.90 0.15
C ILE A 325 4.34 1.87 1.60
N LYS A 326 4.70 0.79 2.32
CA LYS A 326 4.61 0.75 3.78
C LYS A 326 5.77 1.55 4.36
N VAL A 327 5.46 2.73 4.90
CA VAL A 327 6.47 3.70 5.31
C VAL A 327 7.16 3.22 6.57
N THR A 328 8.49 3.13 6.50
CA THR A 328 9.33 2.76 7.66
C THR A 328 10.00 3.99 8.26
N HIS A 329 10.40 4.94 7.40
CA HIS A 329 11.12 6.14 7.80
C HIS A 329 10.65 7.33 6.97
N CYS A 330 10.64 8.52 7.56
CA CYS A 330 10.45 9.76 6.83
C CYS A 330 11.32 10.87 7.41
N GLY A 331 12.14 11.51 6.59
CA GLY A 331 12.91 12.68 7.01
C GLY A 331 12.02 13.91 7.27
N ILE A 332 12.43 14.75 8.22
CA ILE A 332 11.83 16.07 8.45
C ILE A 332 12.63 17.11 7.65
N CYS A 333 11.94 17.80 6.75
CA CYS A 333 12.47 18.84 5.89
C CYS A 333 11.90 20.21 6.28
N GLY A 334 12.67 21.28 6.04
CA GLY A 334 12.16 22.66 6.22
C GLY A 334 10.90 22.93 5.38
N SER A 335 10.80 22.30 4.22
CA SER A 335 9.63 22.34 3.33
C SER A 335 8.35 21.83 3.99
N ASP A 336 8.45 20.91 4.95
CA ASP A 336 7.29 20.41 5.70
C ASP A 336 6.71 21.54 6.55
N LEU A 337 7.58 22.28 7.26
CA LEU A 337 7.20 23.39 8.13
C LEU A 337 6.59 24.55 7.32
N HIS A 338 7.24 24.95 6.22
CA HIS A 338 6.72 25.99 5.33
C HIS A 338 5.33 25.64 4.77
N THR A 339 5.09 24.36 4.48
CA THR A 339 3.78 23.91 4.01
C THR A 339 2.74 23.88 5.14
N LEU A 340 3.11 23.36 6.32
CA LEU A 340 2.20 23.30 7.48
C LEU A 340 1.72 24.67 7.97
N ARG A 341 2.46 25.74 7.69
CA ARG A 341 2.08 27.11 8.04
C ARG A 341 1.56 27.94 6.87
N SER A 342 1.37 27.33 5.70
CA SER A 342 0.98 28.01 4.46
C SER A 342 1.94 29.16 4.06
N GLY A 343 3.24 28.99 4.35
CA GLY A 343 4.26 30.00 4.12
C GLY A 343 4.56 30.29 2.64
N TRP A 344 4.53 29.25 1.81
CA TRP A 344 4.73 29.39 0.35
C TRP A 344 3.42 29.61 -0.43
N GLY A 345 2.35 29.97 0.26
CA GLY A 345 1.00 30.10 -0.30
C GLY A 345 0.02 29.16 0.40
N ALA A 346 -1.23 29.19 -0.07
CA ALA A 346 -2.31 28.43 0.54
C ALA A 346 -2.04 26.91 0.46
N THR A 347 -2.02 26.26 1.62
CA THR A 347 -1.96 24.80 1.72
C THR A 347 -3.34 24.20 1.56
N MET A 348 -3.43 23.11 0.80
CA MET A 348 -4.64 22.30 0.68
C MET A 348 -4.79 21.44 1.94
N TYR A 349 -5.41 21.98 2.98
CA TYR A 349 -5.80 21.17 4.15
C TYR A 349 -7.03 20.29 3.84
N PRO A 350 -7.23 19.18 4.56
CA PRO A 350 -6.25 18.52 5.42
C PRO A 350 -5.05 18.00 4.63
N CYS A 351 -3.83 18.11 5.15
CA CYS A 351 -2.60 17.65 4.49
C CYS A 351 -1.81 16.69 5.37
N VAL A 352 -1.09 15.75 4.75
CA VAL A 352 -0.04 14.95 5.41
C VAL A 352 1.26 15.35 4.73
N VAL A 353 2.22 15.86 5.49
CA VAL A 353 3.53 16.29 4.97
C VAL A 353 4.56 15.15 5.05
N GLY A 354 5.83 15.44 4.78
CA GLY A 354 6.92 14.47 4.71
C GLY A 354 7.15 14.01 3.28
N HIS A 355 8.32 14.35 2.72
CA HIS A 355 8.71 13.98 1.34
C HIS A 355 10.12 13.40 1.24
N GLU A 356 10.57 12.81 2.34
CA GLU A 356 11.84 12.12 2.47
C GLU A 356 11.54 10.67 2.87
N ILE A 357 10.75 9.98 2.05
CA ILE A 357 10.05 8.73 2.41
C ILE A 357 10.92 7.52 2.11
N VAL A 358 11.07 6.61 3.07
CA VAL A 358 11.65 5.27 2.86
C VAL A 358 10.73 4.20 3.43
N GLY A 359 10.53 3.13 2.68
CA GLY A 359 9.66 2.05 3.08
C GLY A 359 9.83 0.77 2.26
N ILE A 360 8.86 -0.12 2.42
CA ILE A 360 8.79 -1.39 1.68
C ILE A 360 7.64 -1.32 0.69
N ALA A 361 7.89 -1.63 -0.58
CA ALA A 361 6.84 -1.75 -1.58
C ALA A 361 5.90 -2.91 -1.22
N VAL A 362 4.62 -2.62 -1.00
CA VAL A 362 3.61 -3.62 -0.58
C VAL A 362 2.58 -3.91 -1.66
N ARG A 363 2.37 -2.99 -2.60
CA ARG A 363 1.58 -3.19 -3.83
C ARG A 363 2.29 -2.49 -4.98
N VAL A 364 2.44 -3.17 -6.10
CA VAL A 364 3.13 -2.63 -7.29
C VAL A 364 2.24 -2.83 -8.50
N GLY A 365 1.95 -1.75 -9.22
CA GLY A 365 1.15 -1.79 -10.44
C GLY A 365 1.85 -2.53 -11.57
N SER A 366 1.06 -3.15 -12.45
CA SER A 366 1.56 -4.02 -13.51
C SER A 366 2.41 -3.29 -14.57
N GLU A 367 2.33 -1.96 -14.66
CA GLU A 367 3.17 -1.14 -15.55
C GLU A 367 4.50 -0.72 -14.92
N VAL A 368 4.68 -0.92 -13.62
CA VAL A 368 5.96 -0.66 -12.94
C VAL A 368 6.88 -1.87 -13.14
N LYS A 369 8.04 -1.65 -13.78
CA LYS A 369 8.96 -2.74 -14.18
C LYS A 369 10.23 -2.84 -13.33
N HIS A 370 10.65 -1.74 -12.72
CA HIS A 370 11.91 -1.64 -11.99
C HIS A 370 11.76 -1.88 -10.47
N ILE A 371 10.54 -1.93 -9.93
CA ILE A 371 10.25 -2.20 -8.52
C ILE A 371 9.45 -3.51 -8.41
N LYS A 372 9.67 -4.29 -7.35
CA LYS A 372 8.85 -5.46 -6.98
C LYS A 372 8.37 -5.34 -5.53
N VAL A 373 7.27 -6.03 -5.22
CA VAL A 373 6.80 -6.18 -3.83
C VAL A 373 7.92 -6.74 -2.97
N GLY A 374 8.12 -6.14 -1.79
CA GLY A 374 9.21 -6.45 -0.87
C GLY A 374 10.48 -5.63 -1.07
N ASP A 375 10.62 -4.89 -2.17
CA ASP A 375 11.76 -3.98 -2.35
C ASP A 375 11.75 -2.86 -1.31
N ARG A 376 12.94 -2.51 -0.82
CA ARG A 376 13.15 -1.29 -0.05
C ARG A 376 13.28 -0.10 -0.99
N VAL A 377 12.35 0.84 -0.88
CA VAL A 377 12.18 1.93 -1.83
C VAL A 377 12.06 3.27 -1.12
N GLY A 378 12.29 4.35 -1.87
CA GLY A 378 12.06 5.70 -1.39
C GLY A 378 11.47 6.64 -2.43
N VAL A 379 10.93 7.74 -1.92
CA VAL A 379 10.30 8.82 -2.70
C VAL A 379 10.78 10.16 -2.14
N GLY A 380 11.19 11.04 -3.05
CA GLY A 380 11.67 12.39 -2.72
C GLY A 380 10.57 13.44 -2.74
N ALA A 381 10.96 14.69 -2.99
CA ALA A 381 10.07 15.86 -3.00
C ALA A 381 9.04 15.88 -4.14
N GLN A 382 9.37 15.24 -5.27
CA GLN A 382 8.49 15.13 -6.44
C GLN A 382 7.95 13.71 -6.56
N SER A 383 6.66 13.58 -6.83
CA SER A 383 5.95 12.30 -6.97
C SER A 383 5.42 12.05 -8.38
N ASP A 384 5.32 13.09 -9.22
CA ASP A 384 4.93 12.93 -10.62
C ASP A 384 5.45 14.05 -11.55
N SER A 385 5.46 13.78 -12.86
CA SER A 385 5.65 14.78 -13.93
C SER A 385 4.73 14.50 -15.11
N CYS A 386 4.68 15.41 -16.09
CA CYS A 386 3.82 15.18 -17.25
C CYS A 386 4.22 13.91 -18.01
N ARG A 387 5.53 13.56 -18.04
CA ARG A 387 6.08 12.40 -18.77
C ARG A 387 5.54 12.29 -20.20
N ASN A 388 5.36 13.43 -20.85
CA ASN A 388 4.72 13.58 -22.17
C ASN A 388 3.24 13.18 -22.28
N ARG A 389 2.58 12.79 -21.18
CA ARG A 389 1.14 12.43 -21.13
C ARG A 389 0.21 13.60 -21.44
N THR A 390 0.67 14.83 -21.25
CA THR A 390 -0.09 16.05 -21.56
C THR A 390 0.52 16.83 -22.74
N GLY A 391 1.21 16.12 -23.65
CA GLY A 391 1.91 16.69 -24.80
C GLY A 391 3.43 16.72 -24.64
N LYS A 392 4.14 16.96 -25.74
CA LYS A 392 5.61 16.93 -25.81
C LYS A 392 6.23 17.93 -24.82
N CYS A 393 7.06 17.42 -23.92
CA CYS A 393 7.77 18.17 -22.89
C CYS A 393 9.27 17.98 -23.06
N LYS A 394 10.00 19.08 -23.29
CA LYS A 394 11.46 19.07 -23.45
C LYS A 394 12.15 18.51 -22.21
N ASP A 395 11.72 18.93 -21.01
CA ASP A 395 12.41 18.57 -19.77
C ASP A 395 12.23 17.10 -19.42
N CYS A 396 10.99 16.58 -19.47
CA CYS A 396 10.75 15.15 -19.25
C CYS A 396 11.45 14.27 -20.31
N THR A 397 11.51 14.72 -21.56
CA THR A 397 12.20 13.98 -22.64
C THR A 397 13.72 13.89 -22.39
N LEU A 398 14.29 14.86 -21.68
CA LEU A 398 15.71 14.90 -21.32
C LEU A 398 16.00 14.33 -19.92
N GLY A 399 15.03 13.66 -19.27
CA GLY A 399 15.20 13.13 -17.91
C GLY A 399 15.37 14.22 -16.84
N ARG A 400 14.71 15.38 -17.04
CA ARG A 400 14.70 16.53 -16.13
C ARG A 400 13.31 16.76 -15.57
N GLU A 401 12.70 15.71 -15.05
CA GLU A 401 11.33 15.70 -14.51
C GLU A 401 11.12 16.77 -13.44
N ASN A 402 12.16 17.05 -12.65
CA ASN A 402 12.20 18.11 -11.64
C ASN A 402 11.99 19.52 -12.21
N LEU A 403 12.23 19.73 -13.51
CA LEU A 403 12.01 20.99 -14.20
C LEU A 403 10.73 20.99 -15.06
N CYS A 404 9.93 19.93 -14.99
CA CYS A 404 8.67 19.85 -15.72
C CYS A 404 7.74 21.00 -15.31
N ASN A 405 7.30 21.79 -16.30
CA ASN A 405 6.36 22.90 -16.14
C ASN A 405 4.99 22.63 -16.78
N LYS A 406 4.72 21.39 -17.20
CA LYS A 406 3.47 20.97 -17.82
C LYS A 406 2.50 20.40 -16.78
N LYS A 407 1.21 20.36 -17.13
CA LYS A 407 0.17 19.67 -16.36
C LYS A 407 0.61 18.22 -16.10
N GLY A 408 0.44 17.75 -14.87
CA GLY A 408 0.94 16.43 -14.44
C GLY A 408 2.24 16.47 -13.64
N ARG A 409 2.90 17.64 -13.50
CA ARG A 409 3.84 17.85 -12.39
C ARG A 409 3.08 17.75 -11.06
N CYS A 410 3.56 16.89 -10.16
CA CYS A 410 2.99 16.70 -8.83
C CYS A 410 4.12 16.60 -7.80
N ASP A 411 4.02 17.39 -6.74
CA ASP A 411 4.90 17.26 -5.56
C ASP A 411 4.31 16.21 -4.59
N THR A 412 5.15 15.62 -3.75
CA THR A 412 4.79 14.45 -2.91
C THR A 412 3.65 14.71 -1.93
N TYR A 413 3.43 15.96 -1.53
CA TYR A 413 2.26 16.40 -0.80
C TYR A 413 1.84 17.80 -1.26
N ASN A 414 0.65 18.25 -0.83
CA ASN A 414 0.11 19.57 -1.17
C ASN A 414 0.04 19.84 -2.69
N SER A 415 -0.22 18.79 -3.48
CA SER A 415 -0.39 18.86 -4.93
C SER A 415 -1.53 17.96 -5.40
N VAL A 416 -1.81 17.98 -6.70
CA VAL A 416 -2.91 17.21 -7.32
C VAL A 416 -2.35 16.43 -8.51
N PHE A 417 -2.53 15.11 -8.48
CA PHE A 417 -2.16 14.22 -9.57
C PHE A 417 -3.03 14.44 -10.80
N LEU A 418 -2.57 13.93 -11.95
CA LEU A 418 -3.28 14.12 -13.23
C LEU A 418 -4.71 13.55 -13.21
N ASN A 419 -4.95 12.50 -12.44
CA ASN A 419 -6.27 11.87 -12.25
C ASN A 419 -7.15 12.57 -11.20
N GLY A 420 -6.75 13.74 -10.69
CA GLY A 420 -7.51 14.53 -9.72
C GLY A 420 -7.31 14.11 -8.26
N GLY A 421 -6.57 13.03 -7.99
CA GLY A 421 -6.24 12.62 -6.63
C GLY A 421 -5.30 13.62 -5.95
N LYS A 422 -5.50 13.85 -4.65
CA LYS A 422 -4.62 14.70 -3.84
C LYS A 422 -3.35 13.93 -3.43
N SER A 423 -2.21 14.61 -3.39
CA SER A 423 -0.97 14.03 -2.87
C SER A 423 -0.84 14.18 -1.35
N TYR A 424 -0.42 13.08 -0.71
CA TYR A 424 -0.21 12.95 0.73
C TYR A 424 1.20 12.40 0.99
N GLY A 425 1.88 12.97 1.98
CA GLY A 425 3.28 12.70 2.30
C GLY A 425 3.51 11.44 3.15
N GLY A 426 4.68 11.40 3.78
CA GLY A 426 5.24 10.24 4.47
C GLY A 426 5.16 10.26 5.99
N TYR A 427 4.53 11.26 6.61
CA TYR A 427 4.21 11.19 8.05
C TYR A 427 3.00 10.27 8.28
N ALA A 428 3.10 9.04 7.80
CA ALA A 428 2.00 8.11 7.63
C ALA A 428 2.46 6.66 7.74
N ASP A 429 1.50 5.74 7.88
CA ASP A 429 1.74 4.30 7.79
C ASP A 429 2.00 3.87 6.33
N TYR A 430 1.35 4.50 5.35
CA TYR A 430 1.46 4.15 3.93
C TYR A 430 1.48 5.37 3.00
N ASN A 431 2.16 5.25 1.87
CA ASN A 431 2.18 6.26 0.81
C ASN A 431 1.89 5.60 -0.55
N ARG A 432 1.15 6.30 -1.43
CA ARG A 432 0.90 5.86 -2.81
C ARG A 432 1.56 6.85 -3.77
N THR A 433 2.47 6.37 -4.61
CA THR A 433 3.24 7.21 -5.54
C THR A 433 3.39 6.52 -6.90
N PRO A 434 3.30 7.27 -8.02
CA PRO A 434 3.67 6.77 -9.34
C PRO A 434 5.09 6.18 -9.36
N GLY A 435 5.21 4.92 -9.77
CA GLY A 435 6.43 4.13 -9.68
C GLY A 435 7.65 4.74 -10.38
N ALA A 436 7.47 5.63 -11.36
CA ALA A 436 8.57 6.33 -12.02
C ALA A 436 9.34 7.30 -11.08
N PHE A 437 8.76 7.70 -9.95
CA PHE A 437 9.38 8.53 -8.92
C PHE A 437 9.78 7.72 -7.67
N VAL A 438 9.56 6.40 -7.72
CA VAL A 438 9.96 5.47 -6.67
C VAL A 438 11.31 4.88 -7.05
N VAL A 439 12.32 5.16 -6.22
CA VAL A 439 13.70 4.68 -6.40
C VAL A 439 14.00 3.56 -5.40
N ARG A 440 14.89 2.63 -5.76
CA ARG A 440 15.38 1.62 -4.81
C ARG A 440 16.38 2.23 -3.84
N ILE A 441 16.33 1.82 -2.57
CA ILE A 441 17.32 2.22 -1.57
C ILE A 441 18.44 1.16 -1.52
N PRO A 442 19.70 1.49 -1.86
CA PRO A 442 20.81 0.54 -1.85
C PRO A 442 21.02 -0.10 -0.47
N ASP A 443 21.46 -1.37 -0.45
CA ASP A 443 21.67 -2.14 0.79
C ASP A 443 22.72 -1.51 1.73
N GLY A 444 23.72 -0.82 1.17
CA GLY A 444 24.79 -0.15 1.91
C GLY A 444 24.38 1.12 2.67
N LEU A 445 23.11 1.54 2.59
CA LEU A 445 22.57 2.67 3.35
C LEU A 445 21.46 2.20 4.30
N SER A 446 21.48 2.71 5.53
CA SER A 446 20.33 2.54 6.43
C SER A 446 19.15 3.37 5.92
N SER A 447 17.92 2.94 6.23
CA SER A 447 16.72 3.69 5.87
C SER A 447 16.70 5.09 6.49
N SER A 448 17.19 5.23 7.72
CA SER A 448 17.28 6.51 8.41
C SER A 448 18.29 7.47 7.78
N ALA A 449 19.41 6.96 7.27
CA ALA A 449 20.38 7.75 6.52
C ALA A 449 19.87 8.12 5.11
N ALA A 450 19.21 7.19 4.42
CA ALA A 450 18.74 7.37 3.06
C ALA A 450 17.57 8.37 2.96
N ALA A 451 16.63 8.34 3.92
CA ALA A 451 15.45 9.21 3.93
C ALA A 451 15.77 10.70 3.66
N PRO A 452 16.63 11.38 4.46
CA PRO A 452 16.93 12.79 4.25
C PRO A 452 17.75 13.08 2.98
N MET A 453 18.31 12.05 2.32
CA MET A 453 18.98 12.22 1.03
C MET A 453 17.97 12.47 -0.10
N LEU A 454 16.76 11.92 -0.01
CA LEU A 454 15.75 11.96 -1.08
C LEU A 454 15.19 13.36 -1.37
N CYS A 455 15.42 14.34 -0.48
CA CYS A 455 15.18 15.75 -0.75
C CYS A 455 16.44 16.60 -0.48
N GLY A 456 16.83 16.83 0.77
CA GLY A 456 17.95 17.76 1.03
C GLY A 456 19.31 17.26 0.55
N GLY A 457 19.53 15.93 0.51
CA GLY A 457 20.71 15.35 -0.13
C GLY A 457 20.75 15.69 -1.61
N ILE A 458 19.71 15.31 -2.38
CA ILE A 458 19.68 15.56 -3.83
C ILE A 458 19.70 17.05 -4.17
N THR A 459 19.04 17.88 -3.35
CA THR A 459 19.00 19.34 -3.52
C THR A 459 20.37 19.99 -3.43
N THR A 460 21.32 19.38 -2.71
CA THR A 460 22.71 19.87 -2.63
C THR A 460 23.65 19.10 -3.54
N TYR A 461 23.40 17.82 -3.79
CA TYR A 461 24.16 17.01 -4.75
C TYR A 461 24.03 17.53 -6.18
N ALA A 462 22.80 17.76 -6.65
CA ALA A 462 22.52 18.18 -8.02
C ALA A 462 23.25 19.47 -8.42
N PRO A 463 23.20 20.59 -7.67
CA PRO A 463 23.94 21.79 -8.04
C PRO A 463 25.46 21.61 -7.95
N LEU A 464 25.99 20.81 -7.01
CA LEU A 464 27.42 20.51 -6.95
C LEU A 464 27.88 19.76 -8.20
N LYS A 465 27.18 18.67 -8.54
CA LYS A 465 27.48 17.83 -9.71
C LYS A 465 27.33 18.61 -11.01
N ASN A 466 26.21 19.30 -11.19
CA ASN A 466 25.89 20.02 -12.44
C ASN A 466 26.82 21.21 -12.70
N ASN A 467 27.42 21.79 -11.65
CA ASN A 467 28.42 22.84 -11.77
C ASN A 467 29.86 22.28 -11.68
N GLY A 468 30.05 20.97 -11.85
CA GLY A 468 31.38 20.36 -12.00
C GLY A 468 32.25 20.38 -10.75
N CYS A 469 31.65 20.29 -9.55
CA CYS A 469 32.39 20.07 -8.31
C CYS A 469 33.34 18.86 -8.46
N GLY A 470 34.62 19.02 -8.08
CA GLY A 470 35.65 18.01 -8.23
C GLY A 470 37.07 18.52 -7.95
N PRO A 471 38.12 17.74 -8.28
CA PRO A 471 39.52 17.95 -7.83
C PRO A 471 40.17 19.30 -8.14
N ASN A 472 39.59 20.09 -9.04
CA ASN A 472 40.11 21.40 -9.43
C ASN A 472 39.22 22.56 -8.98
N LYS A 473 38.22 22.31 -8.12
CA LYS A 473 37.29 23.35 -7.65
C LYS A 473 37.37 23.57 -6.16
N SER A 474 37.49 24.84 -5.77
CA SER A 474 37.23 25.32 -4.42
C SER A 474 35.74 25.60 -4.25
N VAL A 475 35.12 24.98 -3.25
CA VAL A 475 33.68 25.02 -3.01
C VAL A 475 33.40 25.64 -1.65
N ALA A 476 32.41 26.52 -1.57
CA ALA A 476 31.85 26.96 -0.29
C ALA A 476 30.37 26.58 -0.13
N ILE A 477 29.97 26.27 1.09
CA ILE A 477 28.60 25.93 1.47
C ILE A 477 28.09 26.96 2.48
N ILE A 478 27.15 27.81 2.08
CA ILE A 478 26.59 28.84 2.96
C ILE A 478 25.40 28.27 3.73
N GLY A 479 25.46 28.42 5.04
CA GLY A 479 24.54 27.89 6.02
C GLY A 479 24.76 26.40 6.26
N VAL A 480 25.19 26.03 7.47
CA VAL A 480 25.40 24.63 7.83
C VAL A 480 24.24 24.14 8.69
N GLY A 481 23.14 23.81 8.02
CA GLY A 481 21.95 23.17 8.59
C GLY A 481 21.65 21.83 7.93
N GLY A 482 20.37 21.49 7.80
CA GLY A 482 19.92 20.24 7.19
C GLY A 482 20.38 20.04 5.73
N LEU A 483 20.43 21.10 4.91
CA LEU A 483 21.02 21.03 3.56
C LEU A 483 22.54 21.20 3.61
N GLY A 484 23.04 22.20 4.33
CA GLY A 484 24.47 22.53 4.33
C GLY A 484 25.39 21.39 4.74
N HIS A 485 24.99 20.56 5.71
CA HIS A 485 25.81 19.40 6.09
C HIS A 485 25.94 18.39 4.94
N PHE A 486 24.87 18.16 4.16
CA PHE A 486 24.95 17.37 2.92
C PHE A 486 25.84 18.03 1.88
N GLY A 487 25.74 19.35 1.71
CA GLY A 487 26.58 20.09 0.78
C GLY A 487 28.09 19.87 1.04
N ILE A 488 28.50 19.86 2.31
CA ILE A 488 29.89 19.56 2.70
C ILE A 488 30.25 18.11 2.37
N LEU A 489 29.41 17.16 2.81
CA LEU A 489 29.62 15.72 2.59
C LEU A 489 29.75 15.40 1.08
N TRP A 490 28.88 15.95 0.25
CA TRP A 490 28.91 15.75 -1.19
C TRP A 490 30.09 16.42 -1.86
N ALA A 491 30.44 17.66 -1.47
CA ALA A 491 31.60 18.33 -2.05
C ALA A 491 32.89 17.53 -1.79
N LYS A 492 33.04 16.95 -0.59
CA LYS A 492 34.16 16.05 -0.29
C LYS A 492 34.08 14.73 -1.04
N ALA A 493 32.90 14.10 -1.11
CA ALA A 493 32.71 12.83 -1.83
C ALA A 493 32.97 12.95 -3.35
N LEU A 494 32.62 14.10 -3.93
CA LEU A 494 32.92 14.47 -5.32
C LEU A 494 34.39 14.87 -5.54
N GLY A 495 35.15 15.03 -4.47
CA GLY A 495 36.58 15.30 -4.51
C GLY A 495 36.93 16.76 -4.75
N ALA A 496 36.12 17.73 -4.29
CA ALA A 496 36.48 19.14 -4.32
C ALA A 496 37.89 19.38 -3.75
N ALA A 497 38.67 20.25 -4.42
CA ALA A 497 40.04 20.57 -4.02
C ALA A 497 40.09 21.19 -2.62
N ARG A 498 39.10 22.03 -2.31
CA ARG A 498 38.90 22.68 -1.03
C ARG A 498 37.41 22.86 -0.79
N VAL A 499 36.95 22.59 0.43
CA VAL A 499 35.57 22.78 0.87
C VAL A 499 35.55 23.65 2.11
N VAL A 500 34.77 24.72 2.08
CA VAL A 500 34.64 25.67 3.20
C VAL A 500 33.18 25.79 3.60
N GLY A 501 32.89 25.53 4.87
CA GLY A 501 31.57 25.84 5.42
C GLY A 501 31.49 27.30 5.84
N ILE A 502 30.39 27.97 5.54
CA ILE A 502 30.17 29.36 5.93
C ILE A 502 28.90 29.42 6.77
N SER A 503 28.97 29.98 7.96
CA SER A 503 27.80 30.24 8.80
C SER A 503 28.05 31.46 9.67
N ARG A 504 27.03 31.90 10.42
CA ARG A 504 27.09 33.18 11.13
C ARG A 504 28.06 33.15 12.31
N LYS A 505 27.91 32.14 13.17
CA LYS A 505 28.66 32.03 14.43
C LYS A 505 29.68 30.90 14.41
N GLU A 506 30.66 30.98 15.29
CA GLU A 506 31.76 30.05 15.47
C GLU A 506 31.30 28.67 15.99
N SER A 507 30.11 28.60 16.60
CA SER A 507 29.59 27.40 17.29
C SER A 507 29.46 26.14 16.43
N LYS A 508 29.51 26.24 15.10
CA LYS A 508 29.45 25.11 14.17
C LYS A 508 30.80 24.72 13.55
N ARG A 509 31.90 25.46 13.82
CA ARG A 509 33.22 25.17 13.21
C ARG A 509 33.65 23.72 13.45
N ALA A 510 33.59 23.28 14.71
CA ALA A 510 34.03 21.93 15.08
C ALA A 510 33.27 20.84 14.33
N ASP A 511 31.95 20.98 14.19
CA ASP A 511 31.13 20.02 13.45
C ASP A 511 31.40 20.08 11.95
N VAL A 512 31.57 21.27 11.38
CA VAL A 512 31.89 21.46 9.96
C VAL A 512 33.21 20.81 9.57
N LEU A 513 34.25 20.96 10.41
CA LEU A 513 35.53 20.31 10.18
C LEU A 513 35.41 18.78 10.34
N LYS A 514 34.61 18.29 11.30
CA LYS A 514 34.32 16.84 11.44
C LYS A 514 33.53 16.26 10.27
N LEU A 515 32.67 17.05 9.62
CA LEU A 515 31.98 16.69 8.37
C LEU A 515 32.95 16.61 7.18
N GLY A 516 34.19 17.07 7.34
CA GLY A 516 35.26 16.95 6.35
C GLY A 516 35.56 18.24 5.58
N ALA A 517 34.96 19.37 5.93
CA ALA A 517 35.37 20.65 5.37
C ALA A 517 36.84 20.96 5.72
N ASP A 518 37.55 21.60 4.81
CA ASP A 518 38.95 21.98 4.98
C ASP A 518 39.09 23.28 5.78
N ASP A 519 38.03 24.10 5.82
CA ASP A 519 38.01 25.37 6.55
C ASP A 519 36.58 25.79 6.91
N TYR A 520 36.46 26.84 7.72
CA TYR A 520 35.18 27.44 8.12
C TYR A 520 35.29 28.96 8.22
N ILE A 521 34.21 29.65 7.84
CA ILE A 521 34.08 31.11 7.96
C ILE A 521 32.88 31.41 8.87
N ALA A 522 33.12 32.15 9.95
CA ALA A 522 32.10 32.67 10.87
C ALA A 522 31.79 34.15 10.57
N THR A 523 30.73 34.45 9.82
CA THR A 523 30.52 35.81 9.26
C THR A 523 30.19 36.91 10.30
N GLU A 524 29.72 36.54 11.49
CA GLU A 524 29.48 37.47 12.62
C GLU A 524 30.66 37.53 13.60
N ASP A 525 31.53 36.51 13.62
CA ASP A 525 32.62 36.38 14.61
C ASP A 525 34.03 36.61 14.00
N GLU A 526 34.15 36.69 12.68
CA GLU A 526 35.38 37.02 11.95
C GLU A 526 35.25 38.38 11.26
N GLU A 527 36.03 39.37 11.68
CA GLU A 527 36.15 40.65 10.97
C GLU A 527 36.80 40.45 9.59
N ASP A 528 36.43 41.29 8.62
CA ASP A 528 36.98 41.31 7.27
C ASP A 528 36.95 39.98 6.48
N TRP A 529 36.12 39.02 6.88
CA TRP A 529 36.02 37.70 6.22
C TRP A 529 35.81 37.82 4.71
N ALA A 530 34.97 38.76 4.28
CA ALA A 530 34.63 38.98 2.87
C ALA A 530 35.86 39.42 2.07
N LEU A 531 36.72 40.26 2.65
CA LEU A 531 37.96 40.72 2.02
C LEU A 531 39.01 39.60 2.00
N LYS A 532 39.20 38.92 3.13
CA LYS A 532 40.17 37.82 3.29
C LYS A 532 39.93 36.66 2.34
N HIS A 533 38.66 36.37 2.04
CA HIS A 533 38.26 35.25 1.20
C HIS A 533 37.72 35.68 -0.18
N ALA A 534 37.91 36.94 -0.58
CA ALA A 534 37.47 37.45 -1.87
C ALA A 534 38.08 36.65 -3.03
N GLY A 535 37.24 36.26 -4.00
CA GLY A 535 37.72 35.56 -5.20
C GLY A 535 38.34 34.19 -4.95
N SER A 536 37.91 33.45 -3.93
CA SER A 536 38.55 32.19 -3.51
C SER A 536 37.76 30.92 -3.84
N PHE A 537 36.55 31.03 -4.39
CA PHE A 537 35.70 29.87 -4.69
C PHE A 537 35.21 29.84 -6.15
N ASP A 538 35.28 28.66 -6.76
CA ASP A 538 34.71 28.39 -8.09
C ASP A 538 33.20 28.17 -8.02
N LEU A 539 32.73 27.63 -6.89
CA LEU A 539 31.34 27.24 -6.69
C LEU A 539 30.91 27.51 -5.26
N ILE A 540 29.75 28.15 -5.10
CA ILE A 540 29.10 28.36 -3.82
C ILE A 540 27.71 27.77 -3.88
N VAL A 541 27.32 26.95 -2.91
CA VAL A 541 25.94 26.49 -2.73
C VAL A 541 25.35 27.18 -1.51
N SER A 542 24.33 28.01 -1.71
CA SER A 542 23.66 28.75 -0.66
C SER A 542 22.39 28.04 -0.20
N THR A 543 22.40 27.59 1.05
CA THR A 543 21.28 26.86 1.67
C THR A 543 20.43 27.74 2.58
N VAL A 544 20.70 29.04 2.60
CA VAL A 544 19.99 30.05 3.40
C VAL A 544 19.36 31.07 2.48
N SER A 545 18.30 31.72 2.94
CA SER A 545 17.88 33.01 2.41
C SER A 545 17.32 33.84 3.56
N SER A 546 17.56 35.14 3.50
CA SER A 546 17.07 36.13 4.46
C SER A 546 17.23 37.51 3.81
N PRO A 547 16.32 38.47 4.07
CA PRO A 547 16.47 39.84 3.58
C PRO A 547 17.77 40.52 4.03
N THR A 548 18.38 40.05 5.12
CA THR A 548 19.57 40.65 5.73
C THR A 548 20.85 39.84 5.51
N MET A 549 20.81 38.77 4.70
CA MET A 549 22.04 38.03 4.38
C MET A 549 23.00 38.91 3.55
N PRO A 550 24.32 38.83 3.77
CA PRO A 550 25.31 39.63 3.02
C PRO A 550 25.56 39.03 1.62
N LEU A 551 24.53 39.07 0.76
CA LEU A 551 24.54 38.41 -0.55
C LEU A 551 25.62 38.95 -1.48
N ARG A 552 25.86 40.27 -1.45
CA ARG A 552 26.88 40.91 -2.30
C ARG A 552 28.28 40.47 -1.91
N GLU A 553 28.54 40.34 -0.61
CA GLU A 553 29.78 39.82 -0.05
C GLU A 553 29.96 38.34 -0.42
N TYR A 554 28.90 37.52 -0.34
CA TYR A 554 28.94 36.12 -0.79
C TYR A 554 29.26 36.00 -2.29
N ILE A 555 28.68 36.85 -3.14
CA ILE A 555 29.06 36.93 -4.56
C ILE A 555 30.53 37.38 -4.70
N GLY A 556 30.98 38.30 -3.84
CA GLY A 556 32.37 38.75 -3.73
C GLY A 556 33.38 37.63 -3.49
N LEU A 557 32.98 36.55 -2.82
CA LEU A 557 33.81 35.39 -2.57
C LEU A 557 34.10 34.54 -3.82
N LEU A 558 33.28 34.65 -4.88
CA LEU A 558 33.48 33.87 -6.11
C LEU A 558 34.71 34.35 -6.88
N ASP A 559 35.52 33.42 -7.36
CA ASP A 559 36.55 33.74 -8.36
C ASP A 559 35.91 34.08 -9.73
N SER A 560 36.76 34.38 -10.71
CA SER A 560 36.41 34.69 -12.08
C SER A 560 35.65 33.51 -12.71
N ASN A 561 34.49 33.78 -13.30
CA ASN A 561 33.53 32.79 -13.82
C ASN A 561 32.96 31.84 -12.76
N GLY A 562 33.12 32.14 -11.47
CA GLY A 562 32.53 31.37 -10.38
C GLY A 562 30.99 31.47 -10.37
N THR A 563 30.35 30.46 -9.79
CA THR A 563 28.88 30.38 -9.71
C THR A 563 28.41 30.25 -8.26
N LEU A 564 27.45 31.11 -7.86
CA LEU A 564 26.65 30.91 -6.65
C LEU A 564 25.31 30.28 -7.06
N VAL A 565 24.98 29.16 -6.44
CA VAL A 565 23.73 28.42 -6.65
C VAL A 565 22.86 28.52 -5.40
N GLN A 566 21.72 29.18 -5.53
CA GLN A 566 20.73 29.35 -4.48
C GLN A 566 19.81 28.11 -4.42
N VAL A 567 19.72 27.50 -3.24
CA VAL A 567 18.78 26.42 -2.94
C VAL A 567 17.97 26.66 -1.66
N GLY A 568 18.42 27.57 -0.78
CA GLY A 568 17.63 28.01 0.37
C GLY A 568 16.39 28.79 -0.08
N ALA A 569 15.20 28.38 0.35
CA ALA A 569 13.94 28.99 -0.06
C ALA A 569 12.97 29.22 1.12
N PRO A 570 13.34 29.99 2.16
CA PRO A 570 12.37 30.52 3.11
C PRO A 570 11.44 31.54 2.42
N GLU A 571 10.50 32.10 3.18
CA GLU A 571 9.36 32.87 2.65
C GLU A 571 9.73 34.28 2.17
N ASP A 572 10.92 34.75 2.54
CA ASP A 572 11.39 36.09 2.27
C ASP A 572 12.07 36.26 0.91
N LYS A 573 12.17 37.52 0.47
CA LYS A 573 12.92 37.90 -0.74
C LYS A 573 14.43 37.86 -0.48
N LEU A 574 15.18 37.56 -1.53
CA LEU A 574 16.64 37.76 -1.53
C LEU A 574 16.99 39.25 -1.47
N PRO A 575 18.14 39.63 -0.89
CA PRO A 575 18.67 40.99 -0.95
C PRO A 575 18.99 41.44 -2.38
N ASP A 576 19.04 42.76 -2.57
CA ASP A 576 19.42 43.36 -3.84
C ASP A 576 20.92 43.17 -4.16
N ILE A 577 21.25 43.14 -5.46
CA ILE A 577 22.62 43.07 -5.98
C ILE A 577 22.86 44.17 -7.01
N LEU A 578 24.12 44.57 -7.19
CA LEU A 578 24.52 45.47 -8.27
C LEU A 578 24.94 44.67 -9.50
N ALA A 579 24.66 45.18 -10.70
CA ALA A 579 25.07 44.53 -11.95
C ALA A 579 26.60 44.27 -12.01
N PHE A 580 27.40 45.20 -11.46
CA PHE A 580 28.85 45.07 -11.39
C PHE A 580 29.35 44.00 -10.42
N ASP A 581 28.51 43.53 -9.48
CA ASP A 581 28.84 42.38 -8.63
C ASP A 581 29.02 41.10 -9.49
N LEU A 582 28.37 41.03 -10.66
CA LEU A 582 28.46 39.94 -11.63
C LEU A 582 29.42 40.24 -12.79
N ILE A 583 29.28 41.41 -13.43
CA ILE A 583 29.95 41.74 -14.72
C ILE A 583 31.47 41.72 -14.61
N MET A 584 32.06 42.29 -13.56
CA MET A 584 33.51 42.53 -13.48
C MET A 584 34.35 41.25 -13.47
N LYS A 585 33.76 40.13 -13.07
CA LYS A 585 34.42 38.83 -12.94
C LYS A 585 33.69 37.72 -13.70
N GLY A 586 32.68 38.05 -14.51
CA GLY A 586 31.87 37.05 -15.22
C GLY A 586 31.16 36.07 -14.30
N ARG A 587 30.78 36.50 -13.08
CA ARG A 587 30.18 35.62 -12.07
C ARG A 587 28.73 35.31 -12.39
N SER A 588 28.27 34.15 -11.96
CA SER A 588 26.89 33.68 -12.15
C SER A 588 26.14 33.54 -10.83
N LEU A 589 24.87 33.93 -10.84
CA LEU A 589 23.89 33.62 -9.79
C LEU A 589 22.79 32.77 -10.42
N SER A 590 22.52 31.60 -9.83
CA SER A 590 21.56 30.64 -10.38
C SER A 590 20.75 29.97 -9.27
N GLY A 591 19.66 29.29 -9.63
CA GLY A 591 18.87 28.44 -8.73
C GLY A 591 19.00 26.97 -9.09
N SER A 592 18.73 26.08 -8.14
CA SER A 592 18.59 24.65 -8.39
C SER A 592 17.42 24.07 -7.62
N LEU A 593 16.71 23.12 -8.23
CA LEU A 593 15.48 22.53 -7.69
C LEU A 593 15.61 21.00 -7.67
N ILE A 594 15.81 20.43 -6.48
CA ILE A 594 15.90 18.98 -6.21
C ILE A 594 16.76 18.25 -7.26
N GLY A 595 16.40 17.01 -7.61
CA GLY A 595 16.90 16.32 -8.81
C GLY A 595 15.88 15.31 -9.33
N PRO A 596 16.00 14.87 -10.60
CA PRO A 596 15.15 13.83 -11.16
C PRO A 596 15.46 12.46 -10.55
N PRO A 597 14.56 11.46 -10.64
CA PRO A 597 14.76 10.13 -10.05
C PRO A 597 16.10 9.47 -10.40
N ALA A 598 16.53 9.57 -11.66
CA ALA A 598 17.82 9.03 -12.10
C ALA A 598 19.02 9.65 -11.36
N GLN A 599 18.97 10.95 -11.05
CA GLN A 599 20.03 11.63 -10.31
C GLN A 599 19.97 11.31 -8.80
N ILE A 600 18.78 11.00 -8.27
CA ILE A 600 18.64 10.47 -6.90
C ILE A 600 19.32 9.11 -6.80
N GLU A 601 19.08 8.20 -7.76
CA GLU A 601 19.75 6.90 -7.80
C GLU A 601 21.28 7.03 -7.90
N GLU A 602 21.78 7.92 -8.77
CA GLU A 602 23.22 8.23 -8.87
C GLU A 602 23.80 8.70 -7.53
N MET A 603 23.12 9.63 -6.85
CA MET A 603 23.55 10.16 -5.56
C MET A 603 23.56 9.07 -4.48
N LEU A 604 22.53 8.24 -4.39
CA LEU A 604 22.47 7.14 -3.43
C LEU A 604 23.59 6.12 -3.68
N GLN A 605 23.91 5.85 -4.94
CA GLN A 605 25.01 4.98 -5.32
C GLN A 605 26.37 5.58 -4.91
N LEU A 606 26.60 6.88 -5.16
CA LEU A 606 27.81 7.57 -4.70
C LEU A 606 27.94 7.51 -3.18
N ALA A 607 26.82 7.65 -2.45
CA ALA A 607 26.82 7.59 -0.99
C ALA A 607 27.30 6.22 -0.49
N VAL A 608 26.92 5.12 -1.14
CA VAL A 608 27.46 3.79 -0.85
C VAL A 608 28.95 3.71 -1.20
N GLU A 609 29.33 4.13 -2.40
CA GLU A 609 30.71 4.00 -2.91
C GLU A 609 31.74 4.80 -2.09
N LYS A 610 31.34 5.97 -1.60
CA LYS A 610 32.19 6.88 -0.81
C LYS A 610 31.90 6.78 0.69
N ASN A 611 31.03 5.86 1.11
CA ASN A 611 30.58 5.72 2.50
C ASN A 611 30.15 7.05 3.12
N VAL A 612 29.31 7.81 2.41
CA VAL A 612 28.79 9.09 2.90
C VAL A 612 27.67 8.83 3.88
N GLN A 613 27.89 9.22 5.14
CA GLN A 613 26.91 9.07 6.22
C GLN A 613 26.42 10.45 6.69
N PRO A 614 25.12 10.76 6.56
CA PRO A 614 24.56 11.99 7.09
C PRO A 614 24.47 11.94 8.61
N TRP A 615 24.51 13.12 9.22
CA TRP A 615 24.35 13.27 10.67
C TRP A 615 22.86 13.39 10.99
N ILE A 616 22.29 12.26 11.40
CA ILE A 616 20.86 12.10 11.65
C ILE A 616 20.59 11.86 13.12
N GLN A 617 19.40 12.27 13.55
CA GLN A 617 18.82 11.95 14.84
C GLN A 617 17.48 11.26 14.55
N GLU A 618 17.39 9.97 14.85
CA GLU A 618 16.15 9.23 14.73
C GLU A 618 15.15 9.72 15.80
N ARG A 619 13.90 9.89 15.40
CA ARG A 619 12.79 10.26 16.28
C ARG A 619 11.63 9.29 16.04
N PRO A 620 10.90 8.85 17.07
CA PRO A 620 9.70 8.05 16.85
C PRO A 620 8.68 8.81 16.00
N MET A 621 8.06 8.16 15.01
CA MET A 621 7.00 8.79 14.20
C MET A 621 5.78 9.14 15.06
N SER A 622 5.57 8.43 16.17
CA SER A 622 4.58 8.76 17.20
C SER A 622 4.82 10.15 17.84
N GLU A 623 6.05 10.67 17.80
CA GLU A 623 6.45 11.99 18.32
C GLU A 623 6.53 13.08 17.23
N ALA A 624 5.92 12.88 16.05
CA ALA A 624 6.03 13.81 14.91
C ALA A 624 5.79 15.28 15.29
N ASN A 625 4.79 15.56 16.15
CA ASN A 625 4.52 16.91 16.64
C ASN A 625 5.72 17.55 17.36
N GLN A 626 6.34 16.82 18.29
CA GLN A 626 7.49 17.33 19.03
C GLN A 626 8.71 17.47 18.11
N ALA A 627 8.97 16.49 17.25
CA ALA A 627 10.11 16.53 16.34
C ALA A 627 10.02 17.70 15.34
N VAL A 628 8.81 18.04 14.86
CA VAL A 628 8.57 19.21 14.01
C VAL A 628 8.82 20.52 14.77
N MET A 629 8.36 20.63 16.02
CA MET A 629 8.66 21.80 16.87
C MET A 629 10.15 21.93 17.18
N ASP A 630 10.83 20.83 17.47
CA ASP A 630 12.28 20.81 17.70
C ASP A 630 13.05 21.27 16.45
N MET A 631 12.58 20.87 15.27
CA MET A 631 13.14 21.31 13.98
C MET A 631 12.96 22.82 13.78
N GLU A 632 11.76 23.34 14.07
CA GLU A 632 11.47 24.78 13.98
C GLU A 632 12.36 25.60 14.91
N ASN A 633 12.57 25.11 16.13
CA ASN A 633 13.45 25.71 17.13
C ASN A 633 14.96 25.53 16.82
N GLY A 634 15.31 24.92 15.69
CA GLY A 634 16.69 24.77 15.23
C GLY A 634 17.54 23.80 16.07
N LEU A 635 16.88 22.88 16.78
CA LEU A 635 17.53 21.90 17.67
C LEU A 635 18.17 20.73 16.91
N ALA A 636 17.77 20.49 15.66
CA ALA A 636 18.33 19.43 14.83
C ALA A 636 19.85 19.61 14.57
N ARG A 637 20.61 18.52 14.68
CA ARG A 637 22.05 18.43 14.40
C ARG A 637 22.35 17.14 13.62
N TYR A 638 22.06 17.06 12.32
CA TYR A 638 21.55 18.12 11.43
C TYR A 638 20.21 17.79 10.77
N ARG A 639 19.76 16.54 10.89
CA ARG A 639 18.50 16.05 10.35
C ARG A 639 17.76 15.23 11.38
N TYR A 640 16.44 15.36 11.41
CA TYR A 640 15.57 14.39 12.05
C TYR A 640 15.04 13.41 11.01
N THR A 641 14.96 12.15 11.42
CA THR A 641 14.28 11.11 10.65
C THR A 641 13.28 10.42 11.55
N LEU A 642 12.00 10.55 11.20
CA LEU A 642 10.93 9.82 11.85
C LEU A 642 11.05 8.34 11.53
N VAL A 643 10.96 7.50 12.55
CA VAL A 643 10.97 6.03 12.47
C VAL A 643 9.56 5.53 12.79
N ASN A 644 8.93 4.83 11.84
CA ASN A 644 7.63 4.21 12.07
C ASN A 644 7.83 2.88 12.80
N GLU A 645 7.73 2.93 14.13
CA GLU A 645 7.91 1.80 15.05
C GLU A 645 6.95 0.63 14.76
N LYS A 646 5.81 0.86 14.10
CA LYS A 646 4.88 -0.20 13.71
C LYS A 646 5.39 -1.06 12.54
N HIS A 647 6.35 -0.53 11.78
CA HIS A 647 6.74 -1.07 10.47
C HIS A 647 8.23 -1.36 10.35
N THR A 648 9.00 -1.06 11.40
CA THR A 648 10.46 -1.25 11.48
C THR A 648 10.87 -2.47 12.29
#